data_AF-A0A7M7T5E7-F1
#
_entry.id   AF-A0A7M7T5E7-F1
#
_cell.length_a   1.000
_cell.length_b   1.000
_cell.length_c   1.000
_cell.angle_alpha   90.00
_cell.angle_beta   90.00
_cell.angle_gamma   90.00
#
_symmetry.space_group_name_H-M   'P 1'
#
loop_
_entity.id
_entity.type
_entity.pdbx_description
1 polymer ?
#
loop_
_entity_poly.entity_id
_entity_poly.type
_entity_poly.pdbx_seq_one_letter_code
_entity_poly.pdbx_strand_id
1 'polypeptide(L)'
;MADETTTVFKYLSRLLLCILIYVVLKTAFSQLFSSEEEAPFQTWLKGNELTHLEKQLRDAGCVSVEEAAQLDVNQRALRRLKQRDKEHLESAIEELQDQLLLKQWLEDYSSLSLLPKLDDLDITAYSELHKVLDLDLDDITQDDEDPLKSIAVYLELNNLQRAVEKQMASDRPYELDFSLARRMWSGITHFVQTFGNVTLATLICAVGFAWVNGNYRTAQASGVSSRSRNAPIIDYITGSLVDPCGCLVDWGWEGSVPVGDTMSFTIKFYQRNGMKYAISDADQLAIEILVGQQRMACSVEYSETDYNLVKCAFTVRRSGLYNISIRLGPTPIKGSPFIREFLAGDVDPHKTGFVQHSSTVVVTQGLLHGLQVEPRDQFGNTCSPERWSKGHDDGDKRWHGFELKVTRVGDQEFDSFSPLYDIAPVRESQCISMIIKLDLAGCYKATATYHGTQLMNGDFNVLVLTETDIAKVSKTIKKKHVDSWYEATLLATNKEKLRKPRKVYCYISSKQFTIKEYYLMVIPKRLFTFRVCPATKFHFEGGEVDQSVPVFSIDDGGQPPIKLASKHRDIMAATFTKFLLMNIGGSETFQDKQKCFYSEVIKHHNRKLSVISLVIDRHNLLESSMKATKSLSTSEWCKKFDIHFVNEEGQDWGGLMREWVNLLCVSLFDPENKLFKRFEDDNNQALVHPNPNRPSYLSKLKYYEFAGKLIGKCLFESSVPTATASQMVVKARFTRSFLAQLIGLRVTHKYFETDDSEFFTTKVRYIRDNEVESMELNFSEEVYDSEGHLEQVVELLPGG
;
A
#
# COMPACT_ATOMS: atom_id res chain seq x y z
N MET A 1 -29.15 -51.42 54.85
CA MET A 1 -30.28 -50.59 54.36
C MET A 1 -30.24 -49.19 54.98
N ALA A 2 -29.18 -48.42 54.72
CA ALA A 2 -29.08 -47.02 55.15
C ALA A 2 -28.34 -46.11 54.15
N ASP A 3 -28.05 -46.59 52.93
CA ASP A 3 -27.26 -45.81 51.95
C ASP A 3 -27.96 -45.61 50.59
N GLU A 4 -29.15 -46.18 50.39
CA GLU A 4 -29.94 -45.95 49.15
C GLU A 4 -30.96 -44.82 49.29
N THR A 5 -31.33 -44.42 50.51
CA THR A 5 -32.32 -43.36 50.75
C THR A 5 -31.74 -41.95 50.62
N THR A 6 -30.44 -41.75 50.84
CA THR A 6 -29.80 -40.43 50.77
C THR A 6 -29.55 -39.97 49.32
N THR A 7 -29.39 -40.92 48.40
CA THR A 7 -29.15 -40.65 46.98
C THR A 7 -30.44 -40.23 46.28
N VAL A 8 -31.55 -40.91 46.56
CA VAL A 8 -32.87 -40.61 45.98
C VAL A 8 -33.36 -39.21 46.39
N PHE A 9 -33.09 -38.78 47.63
CA PHE A 9 -33.49 -37.45 48.10
C PHE A 9 -32.71 -36.30 47.43
N LYS A 10 -31.42 -36.52 47.09
CA LYS A 10 -30.61 -35.55 46.33
C LYS A 10 -31.03 -35.43 44.87
N TYR A 11 -31.52 -36.52 44.27
CA TYR A 11 -32.05 -36.48 42.89
C TYR A 11 -33.42 -35.80 42.83
N LEU A 12 -34.30 -36.06 43.80
CA LEU A 12 -35.61 -35.39 43.90
C LEU A 12 -35.48 -33.89 44.17
N SER A 13 -34.53 -33.45 45.00
CA SER A 13 -34.32 -32.02 45.26
C SER A 13 -33.77 -31.28 44.03
N ARG A 14 -32.92 -31.92 43.24
CA ARG A 14 -32.39 -31.36 41.97
C ARG A 14 -33.46 -31.34 40.89
N LEU A 15 -34.32 -32.35 40.82
CA LEU A 15 -35.44 -32.39 39.87
C LEU A 15 -36.45 -31.28 40.18
N LEU A 16 -36.80 -31.07 41.45
CA LEU A 16 -37.68 -29.98 41.88
C LEU A 16 -37.08 -28.59 41.61
N LEU A 17 -35.77 -28.43 41.78
CA LEU A 17 -35.07 -27.17 41.45
C LEU A 17 -35.09 -26.89 39.94
N CYS A 18 -34.88 -27.91 39.10
CA CYS A 18 -34.95 -27.77 37.64
C CYS A 18 -36.39 -27.45 37.16
N ILE A 19 -37.41 -28.04 37.79
CA ILE A 19 -38.82 -27.73 37.48
C ILE A 19 -39.16 -26.29 37.91
N LEU A 20 -38.66 -25.83 39.06
CA LEU A 20 -38.86 -24.46 39.51
C LEU A 20 -38.19 -23.44 38.58
N ILE A 21 -36.96 -23.71 38.14
CA ILE A 21 -36.23 -22.87 37.16
C ILE A 21 -36.96 -22.83 35.82
N TYR A 22 -37.49 -23.97 35.35
CA TYR A 22 -38.28 -24.04 34.12
C TYR A 22 -39.57 -23.22 34.22
N VAL A 23 -40.30 -23.30 35.33
CA VAL A 23 -41.55 -22.54 35.53
C VAL A 23 -41.25 -21.04 35.62
N VAL A 24 -40.19 -20.63 36.32
CA VAL A 24 -39.77 -19.22 36.44
C VAL A 24 -39.28 -18.65 35.12
N LEU A 25 -38.52 -19.41 34.33
CA LEU A 25 -38.10 -19.00 32.99
C LEU A 25 -39.29 -18.89 32.04
N LYS A 26 -40.24 -19.83 32.11
CA LYS A 26 -41.45 -19.81 31.26
C LYS A 26 -42.37 -18.64 31.58
N THR A 27 -42.55 -18.29 32.86
CA THR A 27 -43.34 -17.11 33.24
C THR A 27 -42.62 -15.80 32.95
N ALA A 28 -41.30 -15.74 33.12
CA ALA A 28 -40.50 -14.57 32.74
C ALA A 28 -40.52 -14.33 31.21
N PHE A 29 -40.44 -15.40 30.40
CA PHE A 29 -40.53 -15.31 28.94
C PHE A 29 -41.91 -14.90 28.46
N SER A 30 -42.98 -15.37 29.13
CA SER A 30 -44.36 -15.00 28.84
C SER A 30 -44.69 -13.54 29.15
N GLN A 31 -43.96 -12.88 30.05
CA GLN A 31 -44.15 -11.46 30.38
C GLN A 31 -43.25 -10.51 29.58
N LEU A 32 -42.18 -11.02 28.96
CA LEU A 32 -41.26 -10.23 28.14
C LEU A 32 -41.74 -10.02 26.69
N PHE A 33 -42.75 -10.77 26.23
CA PHE A 33 -43.23 -10.74 24.85
C PHE A 33 -44.75 -10.49 24.74
N SER A 34 -45.32 -9.73 25.67
CA SER A 34 -46.67 -9.17 25.52
C SER A 34 -46.60 -7.68 25.21
N SER A 35 -46.32 -7.34 23.96
CA SER A 35 -46.67 -6.04 23.36
C SER A 35 -47.52 -6.30 22.13
N GLU A 36 -48.60 -5.54 21.99
CA GLU A 36 -49.59 -5.63 20.92
C GLU A 36 -49.02 -5.18 19.56
N GLU A 37 -48.13 -5.99 18.96
CA GLU A 37 -47.76 -5.89 17.55
C GLU A 37 -48.24 -7.15 16.81
N GLU A 38 -48.76 -7.01 15.58
CA GLU A 38 -49.15 -8.13 14.72
C GLU A 38 -47.99 -9.16 14.67
N ALA A 39 -48.27 -10.44 14.88
CA ALA A 39 -47.23 -11.47 14.92
C ALA A 39 -46.45 -11.49 13.57
N PRO A 40 -45.10 -11.54 13.56
CA PRO A 40 -44.27 -11.37 12.36
C PRO A 40 -44.69 -12.21 11.14
N PHE A 41 -45.22 -13.42 11.39
CA PHE A 41 -45.75 -14.31 10.36
C PHE A 41 -47.01 -13.76 9.66
N GLN A 42 -47.90 -13.09 10.39
CA GLN A 42 -49.09 -12.45 9.82
C GLN A 42 -48.72 -11.21 8.99
N THR A 43 -47.72 -10.44 9.43
CA THR A 43 -47.19 -9.30 8.68
C THR A 43 -46.57 -9.76 7.35
N TRP A 44 -45.80 -10.85 7.36
CA TRP A 44 -45.23 -11.46 6.15
C TRP A 44 -46.31 -11.96 5.17
N LEU A 45 -47.33 -12.67 5.68
CA LEU A 45 -48.47 -13.12 4.87
C LEU A 45 -49.23 -11.97 4.21
N LYS A 46 -49.38 -10.85 4.93
CA LYS A 46 -50.07 -9.65 4.43
C LYS A 46 -49.24 -8.90 3.40
N GLY A 47 -47.93 -8.76 3.63
CA GLY A 47 -47.00 -8.12 2.70
C GLY A 47 -46.88 -8.84 1.34
N ASN A 48 -47.03 -10.17 1.35
CA ASN A 48 -46.96 -11.00 0.13
C ASN A 48 -48.33 -11.39 -0.44
N GLU A 49 -49.43 -10.82 0.04
CA GLU A 49 -50.81 -11.16 -0.38
C GLU A 49 -51.21 -12.65 -0.18
N LEU A 50 -50.53 -13.37 0.72
CA LEU A 50 -50.73 -14.81 1.00
C LEU A 50 -51.71 -15.11 2.14
N THR A 51 -52.39 -14.09 2.69
CA THR A 51 -53.33 -14.24 3.81
C THR A 51 -54.44 -15.28 3.56
N HIS A 52 -54.87 -15.42 2.31
CA HIS A 52 -55.87 -16.41 1.91
C HIS A 52 -55.38 -17.87 2.05
N LEU A 53 -54.06 -18.10 2.12
CA LEU A 53 -53.43 -19.41 2.30
C LEU A 53 -53.09 -19.72 3.77
N GLU A 54 -53.34 -18.79 4.71
CA GLU A 54 -52.91 -18.90 6.11
C GLU A 54 -53.33 -20.23 6.75
N LYS A 55 -54.58 -20.66 6.52
CA LYS A 55 -55.09 -21.92 7.07
C LYS A 55 -54.33 -23.14 6.54
N GLN A 56 -54.00 -23.16 5.25
CA GLN A 56 -53.29 -24.26 4.60
C GLN A 56 -51.82 -24.31 5.02
N LEU A 57 -51.19 -23.16 5.25
CA LEU A 57 -49.83 -23.05 5.76
C LEU A 57 -49.75 -23.52 7.22
N ARG A 58 -50.71 -23.13 8.07
CA ARG A 58 -50.79 -23.61 9.46
C ARG A 58 -51.06 -25.11 9.55
N ASP A 59 -51.92 -25.66 8.68
CA ASP A 59 -52.16 -27.11 8.58
C ASP A 59 -50.91 -27.87 8.10
N ALA A 60 -50.01 -27.20 7.38
CA ALA A 60 -48.70 -27.71 6.98
C ALA A 60 -47.62 -27.54 8.07
N GLY A 61 -47.99 -27.05 9.25
CA GLY A 61 -47.09 -26.87 10.40
C GLY A 61 -46.31 -25.56 10.40
N CYS A 62 -46.66 -24.59 9.53
CA CYS A 62 -46.01 -23.29 9.45
C CYS A 62 -46.73 -22.28 10.35
N VAL A 63 -46.07 -21.90 11.45
CA VAL A 63 -46.56 -20.90 12.40
C VAL A 63 -45.61 -19.73 12.61
N SER A 64 -44.38 -19.81 12.08
CA SER A 64 -43.39 -18.73 12.10
C SER A 64 -42.77 -18.45 10.72
N VAL A 65 -42.07 -17.32 10.59
CA VAL A 65 -41.39 -16.89 9.36
C VAL A 65 -40.24 -17.83 9.02
N GLU A 66 -39.52 -18.34 10.02
CA GLU A 66 -38.42 -19.29 9.85
C GLU A 66 -38.91 -20.66 9.36
N GLU A 67 -40.11 -21.08 9.78
CA GLU A 67 -40.76 -22.29 9.28
C GLU A 67 -41.30 -22.09 7.85
N ALA A 68 -41.72 -20.87 7.50
CA ALA A 68 -42.13 -20.51 6.14
C ALA A 68 -40.94 -20.57 5.18
N ALA A 69 -39.77 -20.09 5.59
CA ALA A 69 -38.53 -20.15 4.80
C ALA A 69 -38.03 -21.58 4.56
N GLN A 70 -38.45 -22.57 5.34
CA GLN A 70 -38.08 -23.98 5.18
C GLN A 70 -39.18 -24.84 4.56
N LEU A 71 -40.27 -24.22 4.11
CA LEU A 71 -41.47 -24.90 3.70
C LEU A 71 -41.30 -25.55 2.32
N ASP A 72 -41.40 -26.88 2.25
CA ASP A 72 -41.48 -27.57 0.97
C ASP A 72 -42.90 -27.45 0.40
N VAL A 73 -43.06 -26.66 -0.66
CA VAL A 73 -44.37 -26.42 -1.33
C VAL A 73 -44.94 -27.71 -1.94
N ASN A 74 -44.11 -28.74 -2.15
CA ASN A 74 -44.53 -30.06 -2.65
C ASN A 74 -44.94 -31.05 -1.56
N GLN A 75 -44.89 -30.64 -0.29
CA GLN A 75 -45.30 -31.48 0.82
C GLN A 75 -46.79 -31.82 0.78
N ARG A 76 -47.15 -32.96 1.39
CA ARG A 76 -48.46 -33.59 1.22
C ARG A 76 -49.64 -32.68 1.58
N ALA A 77 -49.46 -31.75 2.52
CA ALA A 77 -50.48 -30.79 2.97
C ALA A 77 -50.77 -29.68 1.93
N LEU A 78 -49.78 -29.29 1.11
CA LEU A 78 -49.87 -28.15 0.19
C LEU A 78 -50.05 -28.56 -1.28
N ARG A 79 -49.97 -29.86 -1.59
CA ARG A 79 -50.12 -30.40 -2.95
C ARG A 79 -51.40 -29.99 -3.69
N ARG A 80 -52.48 -29.67 -2.97
CA ARG A 80 -53.80 -29.30 -3.51
C ARG A 80 -53.95 -27.82 -3.87
N LEU A 81 -52.94 -26.99 -3.60
CA LEU A 81 -52.93 -25.58 -4.01
C LEU A 81 -52.97 -25.45 -5.54
N LYS A 82 -53.59 -24.38 -6.05
CA LYS A 82 -53.56 -24.07 -7.48
C LYS A 82 -52.12 -23.78 -7.89
N GLN A 83 -51.79 -24.08 -9.14
CA GLN A 83 -50.43 -23.89 -9.66
C GLN A 83 -49.93 -22.45 -9.47
N ARG A 84 -50.79 -21.45 -9.72
CA ARG A 84 -50.50 -20.04 -9.50
C ARG A 84 -50.17 -19.70 -8.04
N ASP A 85 -50.88 -20.30 -7.09
CA ASP A 85 -50.68 -20.05 -5.66
C ASP A 85 -49.40 -20.74 -5.17
N LYS A 86 -49.01 -21.87 -5.78
CA LYS A 86 -47.73 -22.54 -5.52
C LYS A 86 -46.55 -21.72 -6.02
N GLU A 87 -46.61 -21.26 -7.27
CA GLU A 87 -45.56 -20.41 -7.86
C GLU A 87 -45.40 -19.10 -7.08
N HIS A 88 -46.50 -18.49 -6.65
CA HIS A 88 -46.45 -17.28 -5.83
C HIS A 88 -45.87 -17.56 -4.43
N LEU A 89 -46.26 -18.68 -3.80
CA LEU A 89 -45.71 -19.10 -2.51
C LEU A 89 -44.22 -19.47 -2.61
N GLU A 90 -43.79 -20.15 -3.68
CA GLU A 90 -42.38 -20.48 -3.94
C GLU A 90 -41.56 -19.19 -4.10
N SER A 91 -42.03 -18.24 -4.91
CA SER A 91 -41.36 -16.94 -5.07
C SER A 91 -41.25 -16.17 -3.76
N ALA A 92 -42.31 -16.14 -2.95
CA ALA A 92 -42.30 -15.46 -1.65
C ALA A 92 -41.39 -16.16 -0.63
N ILE A 93 -41.22 -17.49 -0.72
CA ILE A 93 -40.29 -18.25 0.12
C ILE A 93 -38.84 -18.00 -0.31
N GLU A 94 -38.55 -17.94 -1.61
CA GLU A 94 -37.21 -17.63 -2.13
C GLU A 94 -36.78 -16.21 -1.71
N GLU A 95 -37.67 -15.23 -1.84
CA GLU A 95 -37.41 -13.86 -1.39
C GLU A 95 -37.18 -13.79 0.12
N LEU A 96 -38.00 -14.51 0.90
CA LEU A 96 -37.86 -14.60 2.34
C LEU A 96 -36.53 -15.24 2.76
N GLN A 97 -36.10 -16.29 2.06
CA GLN A 97 -34.81 -16.92 2.29
C GLN A 97 -33.68 -15.93 2.03
N ASP A 98 -33.71 -15.19 0.93
CA ASP A 98 -32.66 -14.24 0.57
C ASP A 98 -32.58 -13.04 1.54
N GLN A 99 -33.72 -12.59 2.06
CA GLN A 99 -33.80 -11.57 3.12
C GLN A 99 -33.25 -12.08 4.46
N LEU A 100 -33.57 -13.31 4.84
CA LEU A 100 -33.05 -13.95 6.05
C LEU A 100 -31.54 -14.22 5.94
N LEU A 101 -31.05 -14.55 4.74
CA LEU A 101 -29.63 -14.73 4.44
C LEU A 101 -28.87 -13.42 4.63
N LEU A 102 -29.42 -12.30 4.14
CA LEU A 102 -28.82 -10.98 4.32
C LEU A 102 -28.67 -10.64 5.79
N LYS A 103 -29.74 -10.85 6.57
CA LYS A 103 -29.73 -10.58 8.01
C LYS A 103 -28.71 -11.45 8.75
N GLN A 104 -28.67 -12.76 8.46
CA GLN A 104 -27.71 -13.68 9.07
C GLN A 104 -26.26 -13.30 8.69
N TRP A 105 -26.03 -12.91 7.43
CA TRP A 105 -24.72 -12.47 6.99
C TRP A 105 -24.29 -11.18 7.72
N LEU A 106 -25.18 -10.19 7.84
CA LEU A 106 -24.89 -8.96 8.59
C LEU A 106 -24.61 -9.23 10.08
N GLU A 107 -25.30 -10.20 10.70
CA GLU A 107 -25.04 -10.63 12.07
C GLU A 107 -23.64 -11.25 12.23
N ASP A 108 -23.26 -12.16 11.34
CA ASP A 108 -21.96 -12.85 11.39
C ASP A 108 -20.78 -11.88 11.17
N TYR A 109 -21.02 -10.77 10.48
CA TYR A 109 -20.05 -9.67 10.30
C TYR A 109 -20.28 -8.49 11.27
N SER A 110 -21.06 -8.66 12.33
CA SER A 110 -21.32 -7.64 13.37
C SER A 110 -21.79 -6.28 12.82
N SER A 111 -22.52 -6.29 11.71
CA SER A 111 -22.94 -5.10 10.94
C SER A 111 -24.47 -4.95 10.88
N LEU A 112 -25.20 -5.60 11.80
CA LEU A 112 -26.67 -5.58 11.85
C LEU A 112 -27.25 -4.16 12.06
N SER A 113 -26.48 -3.26 12.65
CA SER A 113 -26.79 -1.83 12.82
C SER A 113 -27.02 -1.09 11.49
N LEU A 114 -26.47 -1.59 10.38
CA LEU A 114 -26.59 -0.98 9.05
C LEU A 114 -27.87 -1.36 8.31
N LEU A 115 -28.63 -2.35 8.80
CA LEU A 115 -29.80 -2.88 8.11
C LEU A 115 -30.85 -1.81 7.74
N PRO A 116 -31.18 -0.83 8.62
CA PRO A 116 -32.07 0.28 8.25
C PRO A 116 -31.49 1.20 7.16
N LYS A 117 -30.17 1.44 7.17
CA LYS A 117 -29.50 2.28 6.16
C LYS A 117 -29.39 1.57 4.80
N LEU A 118 -29.29 0.24 4.80
CA LEU A 118 -29.33 -0.56 3.56
C LEU A 118 -30.75 -0.60 2.97
N ASP A 119 -31.77 -0.65 3.84
CA ASP A 119 -33.19 -0.54 3.44
C ASP A 119 -33.47 0.84 2.79
N ASP A 120 -32.98 1.94 3.38
CA ASP A 120 -33.05 3.29 2.79
C ASP A 120 -32.34 3.41 1.42
N LEU A 121 -31.43 2.48 1.10
CA LEU A 121 -30.67 2.42 -0.15
C LEU A 121 -31.21 1.38 -1.14
N ASP A 122 -32.42 0.86 -0.91
CA ASP A 122 -33.05 -0.20 -1.71
C ASP A 122 -32.19 -1.49 -1.82
N ILE A 123 -31.51 -1.87 -0.73
CA ILE A 123 -30.75 -3.13 -0.60
C ILE A 123 -31.39 -3.98 0.48
N THR A 124 -32.37 -4.80 0.09
CA THR A 124 -33.19 -5.59 1.04
C THR A 124 -32.92 -7.08 1.01
N ALA A 125 -32.15 -7.56 0.02
CA ALA A 125 -31.87 -8.97 -0.22
C ALA A 125 -30.37 -9.27 -0.36
N TYR A 126 -29.94 -10.48 -0.01
CA TYR A 126 -28.52 -10.86 -0.06
C TYR A 126 -27.97 -10.88 -1.49
N SER A 127 -28.78 -11.28 -2.48
CA SER A 127 -28.42 -11.20 -3.89
C SER A 127 -28.06 -9.77 -4.35
N GLU A 128 -28.59 -8.74 -3.69
CA GLU A 128 -28.37 -7.33 -4.02
C GLU A 128 -27.19 -6.70 -3.28
N LEU A 129 -26.57 -7.44 -2.36
CA LEU A 129 -25.48 -6.95 -1.50
C LEU A 129 -24.26 -6.45 -2.30
N HIS A 130 -24.10 -6.86 -3.57
CA HIS A 130 -23.08 -6.33 -4.47
C HIS A 130 -23.22 -4.83 -4.75
N LYS A 131 -24.44 -4.29 -4.71
CA LYS A 131 -24.71 -2.86 -4.91
C LYS A 131 -23.98 -1.99 -3.87
N VAL A 132 -23.65 -2.55 -2.71
CA VAL A 132 -22.88 -1.87 -1.65
C VAL A 132 -21.49 -1.43 -2.14
N LEU A 133 -20.90 -2.14 -3.11
CA LEU A 133 -19.58 -1.82 -3.68
C LEU A 133 -19.58 -0.57 -4.56
N ASP A 134 -20.75 -0.21 -5.09
CA ASP A 134 -20.92 0.95 -5.98
C ASP A 134 -21.33 2.22 -5.21
N LEU A 135 -21.48 2.13 -3.88
CA LEU A 135 -21.86 3.25 -3.02
C LEU A 135 -20.70 4.24 -2.81
N ASP A 136 -20.96 5.52 -3.05
CA ASP A 136 -20.04 6.60 -2.66
C ASP A 136 -20.24 6.94 -1.17
N LEU A 137 -19.31 6.47 -0.33
CA LEU A 137 -19.38 6.60 1.13
C LEU A 137 -19.35 8.07 1.60
N ASP A 138 -18.78 8.97 0.79
CA ASP A 138 -18.67 10.39 1.13
C ASP A 138 -20.01 11.11 0.93
N ASP A 139 -20.86 10.65 0.02
CA ASP A 139 -22.20 11.22 -0.21
C ASP A 139 -23.21 10.75 0.86
N ILE A 140 -23.08 9.50 1.33
CA ILE A 140 -23.98 8.89 2.32
C ILE A 140 -23.79 9.46 3.74
N THR A 141 -22.60 9.97 4.04
CA THR A 141 -22.23 10.44 5.39
C THR A 141 -22.31 11.96 5.57
N GLN A 142 -22.61 12.70 4.50
CA GLN A 142 -22.71 14.17 4.49
C GLN A 142 -24.03 14.71 5.10
N ASP A 143 -25.08 13.90 5.20
CA ASP A 143 -26.41 14.32 5.70
C ASP A 143 -26.60 14.19 7.22
N ASP A 144 -25.64 13.62 7.96
CA ASP A 144 -25.75 13.42 9.42
C ASP A 144 -25.15 14.61 10.22
N GLU A 145 -25.97 15.29 11.05
CA GLU A 145 -25.55 16.46 11.85
C GLU A 145 -24.55 16.13 12.98
N ASP A 146 -24.30 14.85 13.29
CA ASP A 146 -23.40 14.37 14.36
C ASP A 146 -22.14 13.69 13.78
N PRO A 147 -20.97 14.37 13.80
CA PRO A 147 -19.73 13.86 13.18
C PRO A 147 -19.26 12.51 13.73
N LEU A 148 -19.57 12.18 14.99
CA LEU A 148 -19.13 10.92 15.61
C LEU A 148 -19.97 9.73 15.11
N LYS A 149 -21.25 9.95 14.81
CA LYS A 149 -22.12 8.94 14.20
C LYS A 149 -21.80 8.74 12.72
N SER A 150 -21.51 9.82 11.99
CA SER A 150 -21.08 9.74 10.59
C SER A 150 -19.80 8.93 10.44
N ILE A 151 -18.84 9.10 11.35
CA ILE A 151 -17.59 8.32 11.36
C ILE A 151 -17.85 6.85 11.68
N ALA A 152 -18.70 6.54 12.67
CA ALA A 152 -19.02 5.15 13.02
C ALA A 152 -19.72 4.41 11.85
N VAL A 153 -20.69 5.07 11.21
CA VAL A 153 -21.39 4.53 10.04
C VAL A 153 -20.46 4.38 8.83
N TYR A 154 -19.59 5.37 8.59
CA TYR A 154 -18.58 5.29 7.53
C TYR A 154 -17.65 4.09 7.71
N LEU A 155 -17.19 3.86 8.95
CA LEU A 155 -16.32 2.73 9.28
C LEU A 155 -17.06 1.38 9.13
N GLU A 156 -18.32 1.30 9.58
CA GLU A 156 -19.14 0.10 9.39
C GLU A 156 -19.41 -0.18 7.90
N LEU A 157 -19.77 0.83 7.08
CA LEU A 157 -20.01 0.66 5.64
C LEU A 157 -18.72 0.30 4.87
N ASN A 158 -17.58 0.86 5.24
CA ASN A 158 -16.29 0.52 4.63
C ASN A 158 -15.85 -0.90 5.00
N ASN A 159 -16.09 -1.32 6.25
CA ASN A 159 -15.88 -2.71 6.66
C ASN A 159 -16.83 -3.67 5.92
N LEU A 160 -18.09 -3.25 5.72
CA LEU A 160 -19.09 -3.98 4.95
C LEU A 160 -18.63 -4.16 3.49
N GLN A 161 -18.22 -3.10 2.80
CA GLN A 161 -17.70 -3.15 1.43
C GLN A 161 -16.55 -4.16 1.32
N ARG A 162 -15.58 -4.14 2.24
CA ARG A 162 -14.47 -5.10 2.26
C ARG A 162 -14.91 -6.53 2.52
N ALA A 163 -15.90 -6.74 3.39
CA ALA A 163 -16.46 -8.06 3.65
C ALA A 163 -17.18 -8.62 2.41
N VAL A 164 -17.93 -7.76 1.70
CA VAL A 164 -18.59 -8.10 0.42
C VAL A 164 -17.56 -8.44 -0.66
N GLU A 165 -16.52 -7.62 -0.85
CA GLU A 165 -15.43 -7.89 -1.80
C GLU A 165 -14.76 -9.24 -1.54
N LYS A 166 -14.50 -9.55 -0.27
CA LYS A 166 -13.90 -10.83 0.14
C LYS A 166 -14.82 -12.01 -0.10
N GLN A 167 -16.12 -11.84 0.13
CA GLN A 167 -17.13 -12.89 -0.11
C GLN A 167 -17.31 -13.15 -1.62
N MET A 168 -17.30 -12.10 -2.45
CA MET A 168 -17.40 -12.22 -3.91
C MET A 168 -16.14 -12.78 -4.58
N ALA A 169 -14.98 -12.61 -3.95
CA ALA A 169 -13.73 -13.23 -4.37
C ALA A 169 -13.61 -14.73 -4.01
N SER A 170 -14.56 -15.27 -3.23
CA SER A 170 -14.59 -16.68 -2.81
C SER A 170 -15.56 -17.49 -3.67
N ASP A 171 -15.08 -18.60 -4.27
CA ASP A 171 -15.90 -19.54 -5.08
C ASP A 171 -16.94 -20.36 -4.28
N ARG A 172 -17.14 -20.06 -2.98
CA ARG A 172 -18.09 -20.77 -2.11
C ARG A 172 -19.33 -19.91 -1.83
N PRO A 173 -20.54 -20.36 -2.20
CA PRO A 173 -21.78 -19.64 -1.87
C PRO A 173 -21.99 -19.60 -0.35
N TYR A 174 -22.54 -18.49 0.14
CA TYR A 174 -22.96 -18.36 1.52
C TYR A 174 -24.33 -19.03 1.67
N GLU A 175 -24.45 -20.00 2.58
CA GLU A 175 -25.69 -20.77 2.78
C GLU A 175 -26.38 -20.35 4.09
N LEU A 176 -27.72 -20.29 4.09
CA LEU A 176 -28.48 -20.06 5.33
C LEU A 176 -28.19 -21.17 6.32
N ASP A 177 -27.74 -20.82 7.52
CA ASP A 177 -27.52 -21.78 8.59
C ASP A 177 -28.68 -21.76 9.58
N PHE A 178 -29.70 -22.59 9.31
CA PHE A 178 -30.82 -22.80 10.22
C PHE A 178 -30.44 -23.61 11.50
N SER A 179 -29.14 -23.86 11.77
CA SER A 179 -28.68 -24.75 12.84
C SER A 179 -28.97 -24.27 14.27
N LEU A 180 -29.37 -23.00 14.49
CA LEU A 180 -29.81 -22.56 15.83
C LEU A 180 -31.17 -23.16 16.21
N ALA A 181 -32.13 -23.20 15.28
CA ALA A 181 -33.44 -23.83 15.51
C ALA A 181 -33.34 -25.36 15.53
N ARG A 182 -32.46 -25.94 14.70
CA ARG A 182 -32.21 -27.39 14.68
C ARG A 182 -31.47 -27.88 15.93
N ARG A 183 -30.68 -27.05 16.61
CA ARG A 183 -30.07 -27.36 17.92
C ARG A 183 -31.06 -27.29 19.09
N MET A 184 -32.04 -26.40 19.02
CA MET A 184 -33.13 -26.32 19.99
C MET A 184 -34.09 -27.52 19.90
N TRP A 185 -34.36 -28.03 18.68
CA TRP A 185 -35.22 -29.20 18.50
C TRP A 185 -34.48 -30.54 18.60
N SER A 186 -33.22 -30.63 18.15
CA SER A 186 -32.42 -31.85 18.33
C SER A 186 -32.02 -32.08 19.78
N GLY A 187 -31.93 -31.02 20.61
CA GLY A 187 -31.73 -31.16 22.05
C GLY A 187 -32.88 -31.87 22.76
N ILE A 188 -34.13 -31.70 22.31
CA ILE A 188 -35.32 -32.31 22.92
C ILE A 188 -35.51 -33.75 22.43
N THR A 189 -35.18 -34.07 21.18
CA THR A 189 -35.22 -35.45 20.67
C THR A 189 -34.03 -36.28 21.16
N HIS A 190 -32.85 -35.69 21.33
CA HIS A 190 -31.73 -36.39 21.98
C HIS A 190 -32.00 -36.65 23.47
N PHE A 191 -32.70 -35.78 24.19
CA PHE A 191 -33.01 -36.05 25.60
C PHE A 191 -33.99 -37.22 25.78
N VAL A 192 -34.83 -37.50 24.77
CA VAL A 192 -35.79 -38.62 24.79
C VAL A 192 -35.22 -39.93 24.22
N GLN A 193 -34.20 -39.89 23.35
CA GLN A 193 -33.53 -41.10 22.84
C GLN A 193 -32.35 -41.59 23.70
N THR A 194 -31.82 -40.77 24.62
CA THR A 194 -30.61 -41.13 25.38
C THR A 194 -30.89 -41.75 26.77
N PHE A 195 -32.12 -42.20 27.04
CA PHE A 195 -32.44 -43.00 28.24
C PHE A 195 -33.13 -44.34 27.97
N GLY A 196 -33.05 -44.84 26.74
CA GLY A 196 -33.56 -46.15 26.38
C GLY A 196 -32.71 -46.81 25.31
N ASN A 197 -31.46 -47.18 25.67
CA ASN A 197 -30.81 -48.42 25.23
C ASN A 197 -29.33 -48.45 25.64
N VAL A 198 -29.09 -48.86 26.88
CA VAL A 198 -27.86 -49.53 27.28
C VAL A 198 -27.95 -50.99 26.80
N THR A 199 -27.65 -51.27 25.53
CA THR A 199 -27.47 -52.65 25.00
C THR A 199 -26.84 -52.68 23.59
N LEU A 200 -25.83 -51.85 23.29
CA LEU A 200 -25.05 -52.00 22.04
C LEU A 200 -23.55 -51.74 22.22
N ALA A 201 -23.01 -52.19 23.35
CA ALA A 201 -21.56 -52.28 23.57
C ALA A 201 -21.00 -53.70 23.34
N THR A 202 -21.82 -54.64 22.82
CA THR A 202 -21.44 -56.06 22.67
C THR A 202 -21.37 -56.54 21.22
N LEU A 203 -21.51 -55.68 20.21
CA LEU A 203 -21.44 -56.10 18.79
C LEU A 203 -20.18 -55.64 18.03
N ILE A 204 -19.41 -54.68 18.56
CA ILE A 204 -18.27 -54.08 17.83
C ILE A 204 -16.96 -54.89 18.01
N CYS A 205 -16.92 -55.84 18.95
CA CYS A 205 -15.75 -56.72 19.10
C CYS A 205 -15.76 -57.95 18.18
N ALA A 206 -16.81 -58.19 17.38
CA ALA A 206 -16.94 -59.42 16.57
C ALA A 206 -16.57 -59.26 15.08
N VAL A 207 -16.47 -58.04 14.55
CA VAL A 207 -16.20 -57.81 13.12
C VAL A 207 -14.70 -57.55 12.84
N GLY A 208 -13.93 -57.12 13.84
CA GLY A 208 -12.49 -56.85 13.71
C GLY A 208 -11.61 -58.09 13.53
N PHE A 209 -12.07 -59.28 13.94
CA PHE A 209 -11.25 -60.50 13.92
C PHE A 209 -11.39 -61.33 12.62
N ALA A 210 -12.39 -61.05 11.78
CA ALA A 210 -12.67 -61.82 10.57
C ALA A 210 -12.02 -61.25 9.29
N TRP A 211 -11.57 -59.98 9.30
CA TRP A 211 -10.94 -59.35 8.14
C TRP A 211 -9.43 -59.68 8.03
N VAL A 212 -8.76 -59.93 9.16
CA VAL A 212 -7.31 -60.13 9.23
C VAL A 212 -6.86 -61.53 8.77
N ASN A 213 -7.74 -62.55 8.84
CA ASN A 213 -7.39 -63.93 8.47
C ASN A 213 -7.74 -64.32 7.01
N GLY A 214 -8.44 -63.46 6.26
CA GLY A 214 -8.91 -63.75 4.90
C GLY A 214 -7.90 -63.51 3.79
N ASN A 215 -6.91 -62.63 4.01
CA ASN A 215 -5.98 -62.19 2.94
C ASN A 215 -4.60 -62.86 2.97
N TYR A 216 -4.38 -63.86 3.84
CA TYR A 216 -3.08 -64.54 3.96
C TYR A 216 -2.94 -65.82 3.10
N ARG A 217 -3.94 -66.17 2.27
CA ARG A 217 -3.95 -67.45 1.51
C ARG A 217 -4.09 -67.35 -0.01
N THR A 218 -3.87 -66.17 -0.59
CA THR A 218 -3.92 -65.98 -2.06
C THR A 218 -2.64 -65.41 -2.66
N ALA A 219 -1.53 -65.46 -1.90
CA ALA A 219 -0.20 -64.99 -2.31
C ALA A 219 0.82 -66.13 -2.49
N GLN A 220 0.39 -67.29 -2.98
CA GLN A 220 1.27 -68.35 -3.49
C GLN A 220 0.69 -68.96 -4.77
N ALA A 221 0.77 -68.24 -5.88
CA ALA A 221 0.71 -68.81 -7.22
C ALA A 221 1.07 -67.74 -8.25
N SER A 222 2.35 -67.63 -8.62
CA SER A 222 2.84 -67.43 -10.00
C SER A 222 4.28 -66.92 -9.99
N GLY A 223 5.13 -67.62 -10.74
CA GLY A 223 6.56 -67.37 -10.85
C GLY A 223 6.93 -66.21 -11.76
N VAL A 224 8.01 -65.54 -11.37
CA VAL A 224 9.06 -64.84 -12.12
C VAL A 224 8.88 -64.68 -13.65
N SER A 225 8.90 -63.43 -14.14
CA SER A 225 9.90 -62.97 -15.13
C SER A 225 9.92 -61.45 -15.36
N SER A 226 11.15 -60.94 -15.54
CA SER A 226 11.63 -59.72 -16.21
C SER A 226 11.36 -58.31 -15.63
N ARG A 227 12.48 -57.64 -15.33
CA ARG A 227 12.66 -56.20 -15.06
C ARG A 227 12.16 -55.32 -16.24
N SER A 228 11.36 -54.30 -15.96
CA SER A 228 11.73 -52.88 -15.89
C SER A 228 10.49 -51.99 -15.98
N ARG A 229 10.51 -50.86 -15.25
CA ARG A 229 9.54 -49.75 -15.22
C ARG A 229 8.20 -50.02 -14.51
N ASN A 230 8.13 -49.41 -13.32
CA ASN A 230 6.99 -48.99 -12.49
C ASN A 230 7.29 -49.37 -11.03
N ALA A 231 7.38 -48.38 -10.14
CA ALA A 231 7.61 -48.64 -8.72
C ALA A 231 6.52 -49.59 -8.19
N PRO A 232 6.84 -50.66 -7.44
CA PRO A 232 5.94 -51.78 -7.24
C PRO A 232 4.97 -51.51 -6.09
N ILE A 233 3.79 -52.13 -6.19
CA ILE A 233 2.81 -52.33 -5.11
C ILE A 233 3.47 -52.83 -3.80
N ILE A 234 4.66 -53.45 -3.88
CA ILE A 234 5.47 -53.90 -2.75
C ILE A 234 5.98 -52.75 -1.86
N ASP A 235 6.28 -51.56 -2.38
CA ASP A 235 6.74 -50.42 -1.58
C ASP A 235 5.58 -49.77 -0.82
N TYR A 236 4.38 -49.84 -1.40
CA TYR A 236 3.14 -49.47 -0.75
C TYR A 236 2.75 -50.46 0.37
N ILE A 237 3.01 -51.76 0.18
CA ILE A 237 2.72 -52.83 1.16
C ILE A 237 3.79 -52.92 2.27
N THR A 238 5.06 -52.64 1.97
CA THR A 238 6.17 -52.66 2.96
C THR A 238 6.29 -51.36 3.76
N GLY A 239 5.59 -50.30 3.34
CA GLY A 239 5.63 -48.99 3.98
C GLY A 239 6.94 -48.23 3.78
N SER A 240 7.76 -48.62 2.78
CA SER A 240 9.08 -48.05 2.48
C SER A 240 9.04 -46.66 1.84
N LEU A 241 7.85 -46.23 1.37
CA LEU A 241 7.62 -44.90 0.81
C LEU A 241 7.68 -43.81 1.87
N VAL A 242 8.18 -42.63 1.48
CA VAL A 242 8.10 -41.42 2.31
C VAL A 242 6.66 -41.14 2.71
N ASP A 243 6.46 -40.80 3.98
CA ASP A 243 5.17 -40.41 4.51
C ASP A 243 5.13 -38.89 4.71
N PRO A 244 4.47 -38.11 3.83
CA PRO A 244 4.30 -36.68 4.01
C PRO A 244 3.62 -36.33 5.35
N CYS A 245 2.78 -37.23 5.87
CA CYS A 245 2.10 -37.04 7.15
C CYS A 245 2.98 -37.36 8.37
N GLY A 246 4.03 -38.16 8.16
CA GLY A 246 5.02 -38.56 9.17
C GLY A 246 6.24 -37.65 9.22
N CYS A 247 6.40 -36.72 8.27
CA CYS A 247 7.47 -35.73 8.27
C CYS A 247 7.34 -34.77 9.45
N LEU A 248 8.48 -34.40 10.06
CA LEU A 248 8.52 -33.49 11.22
C LEU A 248 9.34 -32.25 10.88
N VAL A 249 8.79 -31.08 11.20
CA VAL A 249 9.48 -29.79 11.04
C VAL A 249 9.90 -29.28 12.42
N ASP A 250 11.21 -29.07 12.58
CA ASP A 250 11.83 -28.53 13.77
C ASP A 250 12.33 -27.12 13.47
N TRP A 251 11.70 -26.12 14.08
CA TRP A 251 11.98 -24.72 13.79
C TRP A 251 13.25 -24.24 14.50
N GLY A 252 13.59 -24.76 15.68
CA GLY A 252 14.71 -24.24 16.48
C GLY A 252 14.49 -22.83 17.05
N TRP A 253 13.29 -22.26 16.90
CA TRP A 253 12.84 -20.99 17.44
C TRP A 253 11.33 -21.00 17.65
N GLU A 254 10.85 -20.27 18.66
CA GLU A 254 9.44 -20.21 19.06
C GLU A 254 8.97 -18.75 19.18
N GLY A 255 7.67 -18.53 18.94
CA GLY A 255 7.04 -17.21 19.04
C GLY A 255 7.36 -16.26 17.87
N SER A 256 6.99 -14.99 18.04
CA SER A 256 7.23 -13.93 17.06
C SER A 256 8.66 -13.40 17.20
N VAL A 257 9.46 -13.48 16.13
CA VAL A 257 10.89 -13.14 16.12
C VAL A 257 11.10 -11.80 15.41
N PRO A 258 11.96 -10.89 15.90
CA PRO A 258 12.28 -9.67 15.16
C PRO A 258 13.00 -9.98 13.84
N VAL A 259 12.79 -9.14 12.84
CA VAL A 259 13.54 -9.19 11.57
C VAL A 259 15.02 -8.85 11.77
N GLY A 260 15.88 -9.35 10.87
CA GLY A 260 17.29 -8.97 10.81
C GLY A 260 18.23 -10.15 10.63
N ASP A 261 17.82 -11.32 11.12
CA ASP A 261 18.64 -12.52 11.09
C ASP A 261 18.24 -13.50 9.98
N THR A 262 19.15 -14.42 9.69
CA THR A 262 18.87 -15.59 8.86
C THR A 262 18.25 -16.67 9.75
N MET A 263 17.00 -17.02 9.45
CA MET A 263 16.27 -18.06 10.16
C MET A 263 16.53 -19.39 9.49
N SER A 264 16.68 -20.45 10.28
CA SER A 264 16.77 -21.81 9.77
C SER A 264 15.75 -22.71 10.45
N PHE A 265 15.29 -23.73 9.73
CA PHE A 265 14.51 -24.83 10.27
C PHE A 265 14.93 -26.13 9.62
N THR A 266 14.58 -27.23 10.25
CA THR A 266 15.01 -28.57 9.85
C THR A 266 13.80 -29.45 9.57
N ILE A 267 13.83 -30.22 8.48
CA ILE A 267 12.79 -31.17 8.13
C ILE A 267 13.37 -32.58 8.29
N LYS A 268 12.68 -33.43 9.05
CA LYS A 268 13.02 -34.85 9.26
C LYS A 268 12.00 -35.72 8.53
N PHE A 269 12.49 -36.58 7.64
CA PHE A 269 11.67 -37.44 6.79
C PHE A 269 11.58 -38.86 7.33
N TYR A 270 10.36 -39.44 7.29
CA TYR A 270 10.06 -40.77 7.79
C TYR A 270 9.23 -41.55 6.77
N GLN A 271 9.37 -42.87 6.82
CA GLN A 271 8.57 -43.85 6.10
C GLN A 271 7.23 -44.10 6.82
N ARG A 272 6.25 -44.68 6.13
CA ARG A 272 4.94 -45.03 6.72
C ARG A 272 5.01 -46.01 7.89
N ASN A 273 6.10 -46.79 7.96
CA ASN A 273 6.39 -47.71 9.07
C ASN A 273 7.14 -47.04 10.24
N GLY A 274 7.43 -45.74 10.17
CA GLY A 274 8.14 -44.97 11.20
C GLY A 274 9.67 -44.97 11.10
N MET A 275 10.27 -45.66 10.13
CA MET A 275 11.73 -45.66 9.90
C MET A 275 12.21 -44.37 9.23
N LYS A 276 13.47 -43.97 9.46
CA LYS A 276 14.10 -42.82 8.81
C LYS A 276 14.12 -43.01 7.28
N TYR A 277 13.67 -42.00 6.53
CA TYR A 277 13.69 -42.01 5.06
C TYR A 277 14.90 -41.25 4.51
N ALA A 278 15.64 -41.83 3.56
CA ALA A 278 16.76 -41.16 2.90
C ALA A 278 16.26 -40.25 1.79
N ILE A 279 16.26 -38.95 2.07
CA ILE A 279 15.75 -37.92 1.15
C ILE A 279 16.82 -37.52 0.13
N SER A 280 16.39 -37.30 -1.10
CA SER A 280 17.24 -36.97 -2.25
C SER A 280 16.56 -35.95 -3.17
N ASP A 281 17.30 -35.46 -4.16
CA ASP A 281 16.75 -34.57 -5.19
C ASP A 281 15.63 -35.22 -6.02
N ALA A 282 15.61 -36.56 -6.10
CA ALA A 282 14.59 -37.30 -6.84
C ALA A 282 13.19 -37.22 -6.19
N ASP A 283 13.12 -36.88 -4.90
CA ASP A 283 11.88 -36.81 -4.12
C ASP A 283 11.09 -35.49 -4.33
N GLN A 284 11.64 -34.57 -5.15
CA GLN A 284 10.98 -33.31 -5.53
C GLN A 284 10.52 -32.47 -4.32
N LEU A 285 11.40 -32.29 -3.33
CA LEU A 285 11.13 -31.41 -2.19
C LEU A 285 11.01 -29.95 -2.68
N ALA A 286 9.84 -29.36 -2.47
CA ALA A 286 9.56 -27.98 -2.82
C ALA A 286 9.26 -27.16 -1.56
N ILE A 287 10.00 -26.06 -1.40
CA ILE A 287 9.81 -25.10 -0.31
C ILE A 287 9.48 -23.74 -0.90
N GLU A 288 8.36 -23.19 -0.48
CA GLU A 288 7.87 -21.91 -0.91
C GLU A 288 7.57 -21.05 0.33
N ILE A 289 8.24 -19.91 0.42
CA ILE A 289 8.07 -18.95 1.51
C ILE A 289 7.49 -17.67 0.91
N LEU A 290 6.29 -17.31 1.34
CA LEU A 290 5.57 -16.12 0.87
C LEU A 290 5.35 -15.12 2.00
N VAL A 291 5.53 -13.83 1.71
CA VAL A 291 5.16 -12.70 2.57
C VAL A 291 4.24 -11.80 1.77
N GLY A 292 2.95 -11.79 2.12
CA GLY A 292 1.92 -11.27 1.22
C GLY A 292 1.95 -12.01 -0.11
N GLN A 293 2.24 -11.32 -1.21
CA GLN A 293 2.38 -11.91 -2.56
C GLN A 293 3.84 -12.15 -2.99
N GLN A 294 4.83 -11.82 -2.16
CA GLN A 294 6.23 -11.90 -2.53
C GLN A 294 6.85 -13.23 -2.10
N ARG A 295 7.52 -13.92 -3.05
CA ARG A 295 8.29 -15.13 -2.77
C ARG A 295 9.70 -14.81 -2.27
N MET A 296 10.14 -15.54 -1.25
CA MET A 296 11.47 -15.43 -0.67
C MET A 296 12.35 -16.60 -1.07
N ALA A 297 13.64 -16.29 -1.25
CA ALA A 297 14.65 -17.30 -1.48
C ALA A 297 14.87 -18.11 -0.20
N CYS A 298 14.89 -19.44 -0.35
CA CYS A 298 15.21 -20.38 0.70
C CYS A 298 16.35 -21.26 0.21
N SER A 299 17.42 -21.34 1.00
CA SER A 299 18.49 -22.32 0.80
C SER A 299 18.07 -23.66 1.39
N VAL A 300 18.41 -24.74 0.70
CA VAL A 300 18.08 -26.12 1.08
C VAL A 300 19.36 -26.93 1.06
N GLU A 301 19.76 -27.44 2.21
CA GLU A 301 20.99 -28.20 2.42
C GLU A 301 20.64 -29.59 2.97
N TYR A 302 21.04 -30.63 2.25
CA TYR A 302 20.88 -32.02 2.66
C TYR A 302 21.99 -32.39 3.64
N SER A 303 21.65 -33.00 4.77
CA SER A 303 22.63 -33.36 5.79
C SER A 303 23.51 -34.53 5.33
N GLU A 304 24.83 -34.37 5.44
CA GLU A 304 25.81 -35.42 5.11
C GLU A 304 25.86 -36.52 6.17
N THR A 305 25.52 -36.20 7.43
CA THR A 305 25.59 -37.12 8.58
C THR A 305 24.26 -37.80 8.89
N ASP A 306 23.15 -37.07 8.72
CA ASP A 306 21.79 -37.57 8.96
C ASP A 306 21.01 -37.56 7.65
N TYR A 307 21.06 -38.67 6.91
CA TYR A 307 20.45 -38.82 5.58
C TYR A 307 18.93 -38.56 5.50
N ASN A 308 18.25 -38.44 6.64
CA ASN A 308 16.81 -38.16 6.71
C ASN A 308 16.50 -36.70 7.05
N LEU A 309 17.50 -35.83 7.01
CA LEU A 309 17.43 -34.46 7.51
C LEU A 309 17.79 -33.47 6.40
N VAL A 310 16.93 -32.47 6.24
CA VAL A 310 17.18 -31.32 5.36
C VAL A 310 17.13 -30.05 6.19
N LYS A 311 18.17 -29.23 6.10
CA LYS A 311 18.24 -27.91 6.71
C LYS A 311 17.82 -26.87 5.69
N CYS A 312 16.92 -25.99 6.10
CA CYS A 312 16.41 -24.92 5.26
C CYS A 312 16.74 -23.59 5.93
N ALA A 313 17.22 -22.60 5.17
CA ALA A 313 17.53 -21.28 5.72
C ALA A 313 17.10 -20.13 4.80
N PHE A 314 16.55 -19.08 5.37
CA PHE A 314 16.07 -17.90 4.66
C PHE A 314 16.31 -16.64 5.51
N THR A 315 16.57 -15.51 4.86
CA THR A 315 16.88 -14.25 5.56
C THR A 315 15.63 -13.40 5.70
N VAL A 316 15.29 -13.00 6.93
CA VAL A 316 14.06 -12.25 7.22
C VAL A 316 14.40 -10.77 7.35
N ARG A 317 13.88 -9.96 6.42
CA ARG A 317 14.07 -8.49 6.40
C ARG A 317 12.76 -7.71 6.46
N ARG A 318 11.62 -8.38 6.29
CA ARG A 318 10.29 -7.76 6.32
C ARG A 318 9.48 -8.26 7.49
N SER A 319 8.81 -7.39 8.21
CA SER A 319 7.88 -7.80 9.26
C SER A 319 6.56 -8.27 8.65
N GLY A 320 5.82 -9.11 9.35
CA GLY A 320 4.50 -9.60 8.96
C GLY A 320 4.38 -11.12 9.01
N LEU A 321 3.30 -11.63 8.43
CA LEU A 321 2.98 -13.05 8.40
C LEU A 321 3.61 -13.72 7.18
N TYR A 322 4.38 -14.77 7.44
CA TYR A 322 5.09 -15.58 6.47
C TYR A 322 4.36 -16.91 6.33
N ASN A 323 4.00 -17.26 5.10
CA ASN A 323 3.41 -18.54 4.74
C ASN A 323 4.50 -19.45 4.18
N ILE A 324 4.85 -20.49 4.92
CA ILE A 324 5.91 -21.44 4.58
C ILE A 324 5.25 -22.75 4.17
N SER A 325 5.18 -22.98 2.85
CA SER A 325 4.67 -24.18 2.23
C SER A 325 5.79 -25.19 1.96
N ILE A 326 5.63 -26.41 2.46
CA ILE A 326 6.59 -27.50 2.27
C ILE A 326 5.84 -28.67 1.63
N ARG A 327 6.31 -29.13 0.47
CA ARG A 327 5.67 -30.19 -0.33
C ARG A 327 6.71 -31.21 -0.81
N LEU A 328 6.28 -32.46 -0.92
CA LEU A 328 7.01 -33.54 -1.59
C LEU A 328 6.26 -33.88 -2.87
N GLY A 329 6.82 -33.50 -4.02
CA GLY A 329 6.09 -33.50 -5.29
C GLY A 329 4.80 -32.65 -5.18
N PRO A 330 3.61 -33.20 -5.52
CA PRO A 330 2.34 -32.47 -5.41
C PRO A 330 1.74 -32.47 -3.99
N THR A 331 2.29 -33.23 -3.03
CA THR A 331 1.64 -33.47 -1.74
C THR A 331 2.26 -32.61 -0.62
N PRO A 332 1.46 -31.80 0.12
CA PRO A 332 1.96 -31.06 1.27
C PRO A 332 2.27 -32.00 2.43
N ILE A 333 3.31 -31.67 3.21
CA ILE A 333 3.59 -32.38 4.46
C ILE A 333 2.60 -31.97 5.56
N LYS A 334 2.49 -32.76 6.63
CA LYS A 334 1.61 -32.44 7.76
C LYS A 334 1.94 -31.07 8.35
N GLY A 335 0.91 -30.23 8.47
CA GLY A 335 1.00 -28.87 9.02
C GLY A 335 1.40 -27.80 8.00
N SER A 336 1.76 -28.15 6.77
CA SER A 336 1.98 -27.18 5.70
C SER A 336 0.62 -26.70 5.13
N PRO A 337 0.43 -25.39 4.89
CA PRO A 337 1.38 -24.30 5.13
C PRO A 337 1.53 -23.90 6.60
N PHE A 338 2.75 -23.55 7.00
CA PHE A 338 3.05 -23.00 8.32
C PHE A 338 3.03 -21.47 8.29
N ILE A 339 2.27 -20.85 9.20
CA ILE A 339 2.23 -19.40 9.35
C ILE A 339 3.17 -18.99 10.49
N ARG A 340 4.05 -18.01 10.23
CA ARG A 340 4.98 -17.45 11.21
C ARG A 340 4.97 -15.94 11.16
N GLU A 341 4.94 -15.29 12.32
CA GLU A 341 4.99 -13.85 12.42
C GLU A 341 6.41 -13.37 12.70
N PHE A 342 6.86 -12.40 11.91
CA PHE A 342 8.10 -11.68 12.16
C PHE A 342 7.79 -10.22 12.52
N LEU A 343 8.36 -9.74 13.62
CA LEU A 343 8.14 -8.38 14.11
C LEU A 343 9.18 -7.44 13.52
N ALA A 344 8.85 -6.15 13.43
CA ALA A 344 9.85 -5.14 13.10
C ALA A 344 10.99 -5.15 14.15
N GLY A 345 12.19 -4.79 13.69
CA GLY A 345 13.34 -4.58 14.55
C GLY A 345 13.20 -3.33 15.43
N ASP A 346 14.28 -2.97 16.10
CA ASP A 346 14.34 -1.75 16.90
C ASP A 346 14.29 -0.49 16.01
N VAL A 347 13.80 0.61 16.59
CA VAL A 347 13.63 1.88 15.89
C VAL A 347 14.99 2.40 15.41
N ASP A 348 15.10 2.66 14.11
CA ASP A 348 16.25 3.29 13.48
C ASP A 348 15.92 4.77 13.18
N PRO A 349 16.62 5.74 13.79
CA PRO A 349 16.40 7.16 13.54
C PRO A 349 16.63 7.56 12.06
N HIS A 350 17.49 6.86 11.34
CA HIS A 350 17.79 7.15 9.93
C HIS A 350 16.71 6.63 8.96
N LYS A 351 15.79 5.79 9.44
CA LYS A 351 14.62 5.31 8.69
C LYS A 351 13.31 5.91 9.20
N THR A 352 13.31 6.34 10.45
CA THR A 352 12.18 7.01 11.10
C THR A 352 12.11 8.47 10.67
N GLY A 353 10.90 8.95 10.44
CA GLY A 353 10.69 10.34 10.04
C GLY A 353 9.24 10.77 10.05
N PHE A 354 9.01 12.05 9.78
CA PHE A 354 7.68 12.62 9.64
C PHE A 354 6.95 12.07 8.41
N VAL A 355 5.71 11.66 8.62
CA VAL A 355 4.73 11.38 7.58
C VAL A 355 4.29 12.71 6.95
N GLN A 356 4.05 12.72 5.64
CA GLN A 356 3.71 13.95 4.90
C GLN A 356 4.71 15.11 5.11
N HIS A 357 6.00 14.77 5.16
CA HIS A 357 7.05 15.72 5.47
C HIS A 357 7.04 16.96 4.55
N SER A 358 7.29 18.12 5.17
CA SER A 358 7.58 19.38 4.51
C SER A 358 8.79 20.04 5.17
N SER A 359 9.71 20.58 4.37
CA SER A 359 10.87 21.35 4.82
C SER A 359 10.44 22.62 5.59
N THR A 360 9.20 23.05 5.40
CA THR A 360 8.60 24.18 6.11
C THR A 360 7.15 23.86 6.47
N VAL A 361 6.85 23.88 7.75
CA VAL A 361 5.50 23.68 8.29
C VAL A 361 4.89 25.06 8.57
N VAL A 362 3.66 25.29 8.10
CA VAL A 362 2.94 26.54 8.34
C VAL A 362 1.84 26.27 9.37
N VAL A 363 1.91 26.94 10.52
CA VAL A 363 0.99 26.78 11.64
C VAL A 363 0.36 28.11 12.05
N THR A 364 -0.77 28.04 12.75
CA THR A 364 -1.45 29.19 13.34
C THR A 364 -0.94 29.46 14.74
N GLN A 365 -0.67 30.72 15.04
CA GLN A 365 -0.29 31.17 16.38
C GLN A 365 -1.30 30.69 17.44
N GLY A 366 -0.80 30.08 18.51
CA GLY A 366 -1.59 29.64 19.67
C GLY A 366 -2.48 28.41 19.43
N LEU A 367 -2.50 27.83 18.22
CA LEU A 367 -3.23 26.59 17.95
C LEU A 367 -2.32 25.37 18.05
N LEU A 368 -2.90 24.24 18.48
CA LEU A 368 -2.22 22.96 18.50
C LEU A 368 -2.05 22.43 17.06
N HIS A 369 -0.87 21.95 16.74
CA HIS A 369 -0.55 21.35 15.45
C HIS A 369 0.14 20.01 15.64
N GLY A 370 -0.45 18.93 15.12
CA GLY A 370 0.10 17.58 15.19
C GLY A 370 1.00 17.27 13.99
N LEU A 371 2.20 16.77 14.28
CA LEU A 371 3.18 16.29 13.31
C LEU A 371 3.31 14.77 13.49
N GLN A 372 2.95 14.02 12.47
CA GLN A 372 2.98 12.56 12.52
C GLN A 372 4.37 12.04 12.23
N VAL A 373 4.94 11.23 13.11
CA VAL A 373 6.20 10.50 12.95
C VAL A 373 5.88 9.02 12.85
N GLU A 374 6.48 8.35 11.88
CA GLU A 374 6.35 6.90 11.72
C GLU A 374 7.67 6.23 12.10
N PRO A 375 7.75 5.60 13.28
CA PRO A 375 8.90 4.81 13.70
C PRO A 375 9.13 3.63 12.77
N ARG A 376 10.35 3.50 12.25
CA ARG A 376 10.75 2.41 11.35
C ARG A 376 12.08 1.80 11.78
N ASP A 377 12.25 0.50 11.55
CA ASP A 377 13.50 -0.21 11.78
C ASP A 377 14.52 0.03 10.64
N GLN A 378 15.73 -0.52 10.78
CA GLN A 378 16.81 -0.40 9.79
C GLN A 378 16.47 -0.93 8.38
N PHE A 379 15.48 -1.83 8.26
CA PHE A 379 14.99 -2.38 7.00
C PHE A 379 13.78 -1.61 6.46
N GLY A 380 13.31 -0.60 7.19
CA GLY A 380 12.18 0.23 6.85
C GLY A 380 10.84 -0.37 7.23
N ASN A 381 10.76 -1.39 8.09
CA ASN A 381 9.49 -1.89 8.61
C ASN A 381 8.95 -0.95 9.67
N THR A 382 7.62 -0.75 9.69
CA THR A 382 6.98 0.09 10.69
C THR A 382 6.99 -0.61 12.06
N CYS A 383 7.51 0.07 13.09
CA CYS A 383 7.66 -0.49 14.42
C CYS A 383 6.34 -0.46 15.20
N SER A 384 6.06 -1.54 15.94
CA SER A 384 4.88 -1.59 16.81
C SER A 384 5.01 -0.63 18.00
N PRO A 385 3.89 -0.13 18.56
CA PRO A 385 3.90 0.75 19.72
C PRO A 385 4.70 0.23 20.91
N GLU A 386 4.68 -1.08 21.13
CA GLU A 386 5.41 -1.77 22.20
C GLU A 386 6.94 -1.54 22.16
N ARG A 387 7.51 -1.26 20.98
CA ARG A 387 8.95 -1.06 20.79
C ARG A 387 9.45 0.30 21.23
N TRP A 388 8.58 1.31 21.25
CA TRP A 388 8.92 2.68 21.64
C TRP A 388 8.12 3.20 22.84
N SER A 389 7.23 2.37 23.40
CA SER A 389 6.42 2.70 24.59
C SER A 389 6.91 2.05 25.89
N LYS A 390 7.85 1.09 25.86
CA LYS A 390 8.36 0.44 27.08
C LYS A 390 9.43 1.27 27.78
N GLY A 391 9.00 2.10 28.73
CA GLY A 391 9.80 2.59 29.85
C GLY A 391 9.48 1.84 31.13
N HIS A 392 10.51 1.55 31.93
CA HIS A 392 10.40 0.95 33.25
C HIS A 392 9.55 1.84 34.18
N ASP A 393 8.43 1.30 34.65
CA ASP A 393 7.91 1.37 36.03
C ASP A 393 7.92 2.71 36.81
N ASP A 394 7.86 3.86 36.16
CA ASP A 394 7.58 5.12 36.85
C ASP A 394 6.55 5.93 36.06
N GLY A 395 5.62 6.58 36.76
CA GLY A 395 4.37 7.13 36.22
C GLY A 395 4.48 8.26 35.19
N ASP A 396 5.63 8.46 34.56
CA ASP A 396 5.91 9.45 33.51
C ASP A 396 5.92 8.75 32.15
N LYS A 397 4.75 8.67 31.50
CA LYS A 397 4.57 8.14 30.13
C LYS A 397 5.24 9.05 29.08
N ARG A 398 6.56 9.20 29.13
CA ARG A 398 7.35 9.88 28.10
C ARG A 398 7.84 8.85 27.12
N TRP A 399 7.22 8.82 25.95
CA TRP A 399 7.60 8.10 24.73
C TRP A 399 9.12 8.12 24.55
N HIS A 400 9.77 7.05 25.01
CA HIS A 400 11.19 7.08 25.32
C HIS A 400 12.02 7.41 24.07
N GLY A 401 12.88 8.42 24.20
CA GLY A 401 13.88 8.77 23.20
C GLY A 401 13.43 9.81 22.18
N PHE A 402 12.14 9.99 21.90
CA PHE A 402 11.68 11.00 20.94
C PHE A 402 11.68 12.40 21.55
N GLU A 403 12.37 13.34 20.91
CA GLU A 403 12.47 14.72 21.36
C GLU A 403 12.30 15.67 20.17
N LEU A 404 11.63 16.81 20.40
CA LEU A 404 11.47 17.88 19.42
C LEU A 404 12.02 19.18 19.99
N LYS A 405 13.17 19.61 19.48
CA LYS A 405 13.76 20.91 19.83
C LYS A 405 13.28 21.96 18.86
N VAL A 406 12.70 23.05 19.35
CA VAL A 406 12.28 24.19 18.52
C VAL A 406 12.96 25.45 19.02
N THR A 407 13.51 26.24 18.11
CA THR A 407 14.26 27.46 18.42
C THR A 407 13.86 28.56 17.46
N ARG A 408 13.57 29.75 17.97
CA ARG A 408 13.20 30.90 17.13
C ARG A 408 14.41 31.35 16.32
N VAL A 409 14.21 31.67 15.04
CA VAL A 409 15.28 32.15 14.17
C VAL A 409 15.65 33.58 14.55
N GLY A 410 16.87 33.80 15.07
CA GLY A 410 17.38 35.11 15.45
C GLY A 410 17.76 35.29 16.91
N ASP A 411 17.33 34.39 17.79
CA ASP A 411 17.64 34.48 19.22
C ASP A 411 18.97 33.75 19.52
N GLN A 412 19.91 34.43 20.22
CA GLN A 412 21.21 33.86 20.62
C GLN A 412 21.16 33.05 21.92
N GLU A 413 20.15 33.28 22.76
CA GLU A 413 19.96 32.59 24.04
C GLU A 413 18.51 32.12 24.21
N PHE A 414 18.35 30.95 24.83
CA PHE A 414 17.07 30.39 25.25
C PHE A 414 16.47 31.33 26.31
N ASP A 415 15.49 32.17 25.93
CA ASP A 415 14.70 32.91 26.90
C ASP A 415 13.19 32.68 26.70
N SER A 416 12.63 32.02 27.72
CA SER A 416 11.24 31.91 28.19
C SER A 416 10.08 31.52 27.27
N PHE A 417 10.27 31.18 25.99
CA PHE A 417 9.19 30.53 25.21
C PHE A 417 9.58 29.11 24.87
N SER A 418 9.56 28.24 25.87
CA SER A 418 9.57 26.79 25.62
C SER A 418 8.25 26.47 24.90
N PRO A 419 8.27 26.01 23.64
CA PRO A 419 7.06 25.53 22.99
C PRO A 419 6.41 24.50 23.89
N LEU A 420 5.10 24.59 24.07
CA LEU A 420 4.40 23.44 24.62
C LEU A 420 4.39 22.40 23.51
N TYR A 421 5.17 21.33 23.70
CA TYR A 421 5.06 20.15 22.87
C TYR A 421 4.68 18.95 23.72
N ASP A 422 3.84 18.12 23.14
CA ASP A 422 3.44 16.84 23.71
C ASP A 422 3.59 15.78 22.64
N ILE A 423 3.85 14.55 23.07
CA ILE A 423 3.95 13.42 22.18
C ILE A 423 2.82 12.48 22.59
N ALA A 424 2.03 12.01 21.62
CA ALA A 424 0.92 11.11 21.87
C ALA A 424 0.81 10.08 20.74
N PRO A 425 0.40 8.83 21.03
CA PRO A 425 0.19 7.85 19.99
C PRO A 425 -1.08 8.22 19.26
N VAL A 426 -1.09 8.13 17.93
CA VAL A 426 -2.36 8.24 17.21
C VAL A 426 -3.08 6.91 17.35
N ARG A 427 -4.24 6.92 18.02
CA ARG A 427 -5.09 5.74 18.26
C ARG A 427 -5.25 4.98 16.94
N GLU A 428 -5.05 3.66 16.98
CA GLU A 428 -5.16 2.74 15.83
C GLU A 428 -4.07 2.86 14.75
N SER A 429 -3.09 3.76 14.91
CA SER A 429 -1.96 3.88 13.98
C SER A 429 -0.64 3.43 14.62
N GLN A 430 0.31 3.01 13.79
CA GLN A 430 1.71 2.79 14.19
C GLN A 430 2.53 4.10 14.18
N CYS A 431 1.86 5.25 14.19
CA CYS A 431 2.49 6.58 14.19
C CYS A 431 2.41 7.25 15.57
N ILE A 432 3.35 8.16 15.79
CA ILE A 432 3.44 9.05 16.94
C ILE A 432 3.07 10.45 16.47
N SER A 433 2.19 11.14 17.20
CA SER A 433 1.90 12.55 16.99
C SER A 433 2.75 13.41 17.91
N MET A 434 3.69 14.16 17.34
CA MET A 434 4.35 15.28 18.00
C MET A 434 3.48 16.52 17.86
N ILE A 435 2.83 16.95 18.94
CA ILE A 435 1.95 18.11 18.97
C ILE A 435 2.76 19.32 19.40
N ILE A 436 2.72 20.41 18.62
CA ILE A 436 3.35 21.68 18.99
C ILE A 436 2.29 22.77 19.14
N LYS A 437 2.48 23.66 20.11
CA LYS A 437 1.79 24.95 20.23
C LYS A 437 2.81 26.06 20.39
N LEU A 438 2.76 27.03 19.48
CA LEU A 438 3.66 28.18 19.45
C LEU A 438 2.83 29.47 19.59
N ASP A 439 3.00 30.15 20.72
CA ASP A 439 2.20 31.33 21.08
C ASP A 439 2.70 32.63 20.44
N LEU A 440 3.92 32.64 19.89
CA LEU A 440 4.51 33.81 19.24
C LEU A 440 4.63 33.60 17.73
N ALA A 441 4.12 34.56 16.96
CA ALA A 441 4.30 34.59 15.51
C ALA A 441 5.77 34.80 15.12
N GLY A 442 6.18 34.18 14.02
CA GLY A 442 7.53 34.27 13.49
C GLY A 442 8.01 32.97 12.84
N CYS A 443 9.33 32.89 12.62
CA CYS A 443 9.98 31.72 12.04
C CYS A 443 10.81 31.01 13.11
N TYR A 444 10.69 29.69 13.14
CA TYR A 444 11.40 28.80 14.05
C TYR A 444 12.10 27.72 13.26
N LYS A 445 13.20 27.21 13.80
CA LYS A 445 13.87 25.99 13.37
C LYS A 445 13.50 24.87 14.34
N ALA A 446 13.07 23.74 13.81
CA ALA A 446 12.73 22.56 14.58
C ALA A 446 13.63 21.39 14.17
N THR A 447 14.06 20.62 15.17
CA THR A 447 14.89 19.41 15.02
C THR A 447 14.29 18.30 15.87
N ALA A 448 13.81 17.24 15.21
CA ALA A 448 13.31 16.02 15.85
C ALA A 448 14.42 14.97 15.95
N THR A 449 14.53 14.34 17.11
CA THR A 449 15.55 13.32 17.40
C THR A 449 14.94 12.10 18.08
N TYR A 450 15.64 10.97 17.99
CA TYR A 450 15.41 9.76 18.75
C TYR A 450 16.71 9.35 19.46
N HIS A 451 16.70 9.30 20.79
CA HIS A 451 17.88 9.12 21.64
C HIS A 451 19.05 10.05 21.27
N GLY A 452 18.74 11.33 21.02
CA GLY A 452 19.72 12.35 20.62
C GLY A 452 20.20 12.26 19.17
N THR A 453 19.81 11.22 18.41
CA THR A 453 20.14 11.08 16.99
C THR A 453 19.03 11.68 16.13
N GLN A 454 19.38 12.54 15.18
CA GLN A 454 18.42 13.22 14.32
C GLN A 454 17.64 12.23 13.43
N LEU A 455 16.32 12.44 13.32
CA LEU A 455 15.46 11.67 12.42
C LEU A 455 15.77 11.98 10.95
N MET A 456 15.48 11.05 10.02
CA MET A 456 15.78 11.15 8.58
C MET A 456 15.37 12.49 7.95
N ASN A 457 14.24 13.05 8.37
CA ASN A 457 13.69 14.32 7.92
C ASN A 457 13.31 15.21 9.13
N GLY A 458 14.08 15.07 10.21
CA GLY A 458 13.82 15.70 11.50
C GLY A 458 14.08 17.20 11.55
N ASP A 459 14.82 17.75 10.58
CA ASP A 459 15.11 19.18 10.49
C ASP A 459 14.14 19.89 9.54
N PHE A 460 13.43 20.90 10.05
CA PHE A 460 12.49 21.69 9.27
C PHE A 460 12.28 23.07 9.88
N ASN A 461 11.72 24.00 9.09
CA ASN A 461 11.31 25.31 9.58
C ASN A 461 9.83 25.29 9.99
N VAL A 462 9.46 26.06 11.00
CA VAL A 462 8.06 26.31 11.38
C VAL A 462 7.76 27.79 11.21
N LEU A 463 6.80 28.10 10.34
CA LEU A 463 6.26 29.45 10.16
C LEU A 463 4.97 29.57 10.96
N VAL A 464 5.03 30.32 12.05
CA VAL A 464 3.89 30.62 12.92
C VAL A 464 3.28 31.93 12.47
N LEU A 465 2.08 31.87 11.93
CA LEU A 465 1.37 33.03 11.40
C LEU A 465 0.21 33.43 12.30
N THR A 466 -0.07 34.73 12.36
CA THR A 466 -1.31 35.24 12.95
C THR A 466 -2.52 34.75 12.14
N GLU A 467 -3.71 34.69 12.74
CA GLU A 467 -4.95 34.38 12.01
C GLU A 467 -5.17 35.32 10.81
N THR A 468 -4.82 36.61 10.97
CA THR A 468 -4.94 37.60 9.91
C THR A 468 -4.02 37.29 8.72
N ASP A 469 -2.82 36.80 8.98
CA ASP A 469 -1.86 36.45 7.94
C ASP A 469 -2.21 35.13 7.26
N ILE A 470 -2.72 34.15 7.99
CA ILE A 470 -3.28 32.92 7.41
C ILE A 470 -4.46 33.22 6.49
N ALA A 471 -5.33 34.15 6.89
CA ALA A 471 -6.44 34.59 6.04
C ALA A 471 -5.92 35.23 4.74
N LYS A 472 -4.86 36.04 4.80
CA LYS A 472 -4.20 36.60 3.61
C LYS A 472 -3.62 35.51 2.71
N VAL A 473 -2.86 34.57 3.26
CA VAL A 473 -2.28 33.44 2.51
C VAL A 473 -3.39 32.64 1.83
N SER A 474 -4.44 32.27 2.57
CA SER A 474 -5.58 31.51 2.06
C SER A 474 -6.31 32.25 0.93
N LYS A 475 -6.50 33.56 1.08
CA LYS A 475 -7.10 34.42 0.05
C LYS A 475 -6.24 34.48 -1.22
N THR A 476 -4.92 34.57 -1.07
CA THR A 476 -3.99 34.58 -2.21
C THR A 476 -4.03 33.25 -2.96
N ILE A 477 -4.03 32.13 -2.25
CA ILE A 477 -4.07 30.79 -2.85
C ILE A 477 -5.37 30.57 -3.65
N LYS A 478 -6.52 31.01 -3.12
CA LYS A 478 -7.82 30.88 -3.79
C LYS A 478 -7.94 31.71 -5.07
N LYS A 479 -7.28 32.87 -5.16
CA LYS A 479 -7.48 33.81 -6.27
C LYS A 479 -6.94 33.36 -7.63
N LYS A 480 -6.10 32.32 -7.71
CA LYS A 480 -5.48 31.73 -8.93
C LYS A 480 -4.70 32.68 -9.87
N HIS A 481 -4.96 33.99 -9.87
CA HIS A 481 -4.29 35.04 -10.66
C HIS A 481 -3.51 36.04 -9.78
N VAL A 482 -2.37 36.48 -10.31
CA VAL A 482 -1.23 37.10 -9.63
C VAL A 482 -1.36 38.64 -9.63
N ASP A 483 -2.19 39.19 -8.75
CA ASP A 483 -2.19 40.65 -8.49
C ASP A 483 -1.69 41.02 -7.09
N SER A 484 -1.36 40.03 -6.26
CA SER A 484 -0.81 40.27 -4.92
C SER A 484 0.71 40.36 -5.01
N TRP A 485 1.24 41.53 -4.65
CA TRP A 485 2.67 41.81 -4.55
C TRP A 485 3.05 42.17 -3.12
N TYR A 486 4.29 41.90 -2.77
CA TYR A 486 4.87 42.21 -1.47
C TYR A 486 6.12 43.06 -1.66
N GLU A 487 6.20 44.15 -0.91
CA GLU A 487 7.38 45.01 -0.90
C GLU A 487 8.54 44.32 -0.15
N ALA A 488 9.73 44.38 -0.74
CA ALA A 488 10.97 43.89 -0.13
C ALA A 488 12.15 44.79 -0.51
N THR A 489 13.26 44.62 0.21
CA THR A 489 14.53 45.27 -0.09
C THR A 489 15.56 44.20 -0.46
N LEU A 490 16.13 44.29 -1.66
CA LEU A 490 17.25 43.45 -2.09
C LEU A 490 18.54 43.95 -1.45
N LEU A 491 19.18 43.08 -0.66
CA LEU A 491 20.37 43.38 0.13
C LEU A 491 21.65 42.83 -0.49
N ALA A 492 21.60 41.61 -1.04
CA ALA A 492 22.77 40.94 -1.61
C ALA A 492 22.38 40.06 -2.79
N THR A 493 23.33 39.85 -3.70
CA THR A 493 23.25 38.91 -4.82
C THR A 493 24.55 38.14 -4.88
N ASN A 494 24.50 36.82 -5.07
CA ASN A 494 25.67 35.96 -5.05
C ASN A 494 26.48 36.04 -3.74
N LYS A 495 25.81 36.20 -2.60
CA LYS A 495 26.44 36.45 -1.28
C LYS A 495 27.24 37.76 -1.18
N GLU A 496 27.30 38.57 -2.22
CA GLU A 496 27.92 39.89 -2.20
C GLU A 496 26.89 40.96 -1.84
N LYS A 497 27.20 41.75 -0.82
CA LYS A 497 26.35 42.86 -0.38
C LYS A 497 26.30 43.94 -1.45
N LEU A 498 25.09 44.36 -1.82
CA LEU A 498 24.92 45.44 -2.77
C LEU A 498 25.44 46.76 -2.18
N ARG A 499 26.13 47.56 -3.01
CA ARG A 499 26.60 48.92 -2.61
C ARG A 499 25.46 49.80 -2.07
N LYS A 500 24.26 49.64 -2.65
CA LYS A 500 23.02 50.27 -2.18
C LYS A 500 21.87 49.24 -2.22
N PRO A 501 21.14 49.03 -1.12
CA PRO A 501 19.93 48.21 -1.12
C PRO A 501 18.90 48.73 -2.12
N ARG A 502 18.18 47.83 -2.80
CA ARG A 502 17.21 48.18 -3.85
C ARG A 502 15.80 47.80 -3.42
N LYS A 503 14.84 48.72 -3.54
CA LYS A 503 13.42 48.42 -3.32
C LYS A 503 12.90 47.56 -4.48
N VAL A 504 12.31 46.42 -4.16
CA VAL A 504 11.80 45.44 -5.11
C VAL A 504 10.41 44.95 -4.71
N TYR A 505 9.71 44.38 -5.67
CA TYR A 505 8.35 43.88 -5.53
C TYR A 505 8.32 42.39 -5.86
N CYS A 506 7.90 41.59 -4.89
CA CYS A 506 7.85 40.14 -4.97
C CYS A 506 6.43 39.68 -5.33
N TYR A 507 6.31 38.80 -6.32
CA TYR A 507 5.06 38.22 -6.80
C TYR A 507 5.13 36.71 -6.67
N ILE A 508 4.09 36.08 -6.12
CA ILE A 508 4.06 34.63 -5.89
C ILE A 508 2.84 34.05 -6.61
N SER A 509 3.06 33.01 -7.39
CA SER A 509 2.02 32.21 -8.03
C SER A 509 2.22 30.74 -7.73
N SER A 510 1.31 29.88 -8.17
CA SER A 510 1.49 28.44 -8.08
C SER A 510 2.69 27.92 -8.90
N LYS A 511 3.23 28.70 -9.84
CA LYS A 511 4.32 28.26 -10.72
C LYS A 511 5.65 28.92 -10.40
N GLN A 512 5.64 30.16 -9.93
CA GLN A 512 6.87 30.96 -9.81
C GLN A 512 6.80 32.02 -8.69
N PHE A 513 7.97 32.32 -8.13
CA PHE A 513 8.26 33.47 -7.30
C PHE A 513 9.08 34.47 -8.12
N THR A 514 8.54 35.66 -8.40
CA THR A 514 9.16 36.64 -9.29
C THR A 514 9.47 37.93 -8.56
N ILE A 515 10.65 38.50 -8.79
CA ILE A 515 11.10 39.74 -8.19
C ILE A 515 11.28 40.77 -9.29
N LYS A 516 10.63 41.92 -9.11
CA LYS A 516 10.65 43.03 -10.07
C LYS A 516 11.13 44.31 -9.40
N GLU A 517 11.87 45.10 -10.15
CA GLU A 517 12.13 46.51 -9.87
C GLU A 517 11.28 47.34 -10.85
N TYR A 518 10.83 48.53 -10.46
CA TYR A 518 10.06 49.40 -11.34
C TYR A 518 10.87 50.65 -11.69
N TYR A 519 11.04 50.89 -12.98
CA TYR A 519 11.64 52.12 -13.49
C TYR A 519 10.54 53.18 -13.70
N LEU A 520 10.77 54.40 -13.20
CA LEU A 520 9.79 55.50 -13.17
C LEU A 520 8.41 55.08 -12.60
N MET A 521 8.39 54.07 -11.72
CA MET A 521 7.17 53.44 -11.17
C MET A 521 6.21 52.78 -12.18
N VAL A 522 6.51 52.79 -13.48
CA VAL A 522 5.58 52.27 -14.52
C VAL A 522 6.15 51.07 -15.27
N ILE A 523 7.46 51.01 -15.51
CA ILE A 523 8.07 49.97 -16.35
C ILE A 523 8.64 48.85 -15.45
N PRO A 524 8.05 47.63 -15.46
CA PRO A 524 8.54 46.52 -14.66
C PRO A 524 9.80 45.91 -15.28
N LYS A 525 10.90 45.92 -14.55
CA LYS A 525 12.12 45.15 -14.85
C LYS A 525 12.17 43.90 -13.97
N ARG A 526 12.05 42.73 -14.58
CA ARG A 526 12.20 41.44 -13.88
C ARG A 526 13.68 41.20 -13.56
N LEU A 527 13.98 41.06 -12.27
CA LEU A 527 15.35 40.80 -11.81
C LEU A 527 15.61 39.30 -11.65
N PHE A 528 14.70 38.61 -10.95
CA PHE A 528 14.84 37.18 -10.64
C PHE A 528 13.49 36.48 -10.77
N THR A 529 13.55 35.20 -11.15
CA THR A 529 12.39 34.29 -11.14
C THR A 529 12.85 32.95 -10.62
N PHE A 530 12.20 32.47 -9.57
CA PHE A 530 12.39 31.14 -9.00
C PHE A 530 11.15 30.31 -9.31
N ARG A 531 11.33 29.03 -9.59
CA ARG A 531 10.21 28.11 -9.76
C ARG A 531 9.65 27.71 -8.39
N VAL A 532 8.34 27.51 -8.30
CA VAL A 532 7.74 26.86 -7.12
C VAL A 532 7.93 25.35 -7.24
N CYS A 533 9.06 24.88 -6.73
CA CYS A 533 9.43 23.46 -6.70
C CYS A 533 10.34 23.19 -5.48
N PRO A 534 10.56 21.91 -5.10
CA PRO A 534 11.36 21.57 -3.92
C PRO A 534 12.82 22.04 -3.98
N ALA A 535 13.36 22.32 -5.17
CA ALA A 535 14.72 22.81 -5.35
C ALA A 535 14.91 24.27 -4.91
N THR A 536 13.85 25.08 -4.97
CA THR A 536 13.88 26.48 -4.49
C THR A 536 13.70 26.50 -2.98
N LYS A 537 14.75 26.86 -2.25
CA LYS A 537 14.79 26.90 -0.79
C LYS A 537 14.80 28.33 -0.28
N PHE A 538 14.07 28.53 0.82
CA PHE A 538 14.08 29.75 1.62
C PHE A 538 14.97 29.49 2.84
N HIS A 539 15.99 30.34 3.02
CA HIS A 539 16.87 30.31 4.17
C HIS A 539 16.52 31.49 5.07
N PHE A 540 16.08 31.19 6.29
CA PHE A 540 15.76 32.21 7.29
C PHE A 540 17.02 32.46 8.11
N GLU A 541 17.48 33.72 8.11
CA GLU A 541 18.66 34.12 8.86
C GLU A 541 18.22 34.80 10.15
N GLY A 542 18.97 34.53 11.23
CA GLY A 542 18.86 35.31 12.45
C GLY A 542 19.38 36.71 12.20
N GLY A 543 18.65 37.73 12.65
CA GLY A 543 19.01 39.12 12.38
C GLY A 543 20.42 39.46 12.90
N GLU A 544 21.16 40.27 12.15
CA GLU A 544 22.12 41.17 12.79
C GLU A 544 21.31 42.09 13.72
N VAL A 545 21.77 42.28 14.95
CA VAL A 545 21.10 42.97 16.09
C VAL A 545 20.52 44.37 15.73
N ASP A 546 20.87 44.92 14.57
CA ASP A 546 20.52 46.25 14.07
C ASP A 546 19.37 46.30 13.02
N GLN A 547 18.77 45.18 12.60
CA GLN A 547 17.74 45.17 11.54
C GLN A 547 16.33 44.89 12.07
N SER A 548 15.47 45.92 12.08
CA SER A 548 14.04 45.84 12.47
C SER A 548 13.14 45.08 11.49
N VAL A 549 13.68 44.61 10.35
CA VAL A 549 12.94 43.94 9.28
C VAL A 549 13.50 42.54 9.06
N PRO A 550 12.66 41.49 9.04
CA PRO A 550 13.12 40.13 8.83
C PRO A 550 13.86 39.92 7.51
N VAL A 551 14.98 39.20 7.57
CA VAL A 551 15.84 38.88 6.43
C VAL A 551 15.71 37.40 6.06
N PHE A 552 15.84 37.10 4.78
CA PHE A 552 15.86 35.75 4.24
C PHE A 552 16.60 35.71 2.91
N SER A 553 17.11 34.53 2.58
CA SER A 553 17.76 34.25 1.31
C SER A 553 16.96 33.23 0.51
N ILE A 554 16.97 33.36 -0.83
CA ILE A 554 16.35 32.39 -1.74
C ILE A 554 17.43 31.81 -2.64
N ASP A 555 17.47 30.48 -2.74
CA ASP A 555 18.41 29.73 -3.58
C ASP A 555 17.66 28.60 -4.29
N ASP A 556 17.87 28.44 -5.60
CA ASP A 556 17.38 27.30 -6.40
C ASP A 556 18.51 26.45 -7.00
N GLY A 557 19.76 26.78 -6.66
CA GLY A 557 20.98 26.17 -7.21
C GLY A 557 21.24 26.48 -8.68
N GLY A 558 20.35 27.22 -9.35
CA GLY A 558 20.37 27.52 -10.79
C GLY A 558 20.66 28.98 -11.12
N GLN A 559 20.59 29.87 -10.14
CA GLN A 559 20.98 31.28 -10.26
C GLN A 559 21.65 31.77 -8.99
N PRO A 560 22.36 32.93 -9.02
CA PRO A 560 23.01 33.45 -7.83
C PRO A 560 21.99 33.62 -6.70
N PRO A 561 22.29 33.12 -5.48
CA PRO A 561 21.39 33.27 -4.36
C PRO A 561 21.22 34.74 -4.03
N ILE A 562 20.01 35.11 -3.62
CA ILE A 562 19.67 36.50 -3.29
C ILE A 562 19.32 36.61 -1.81
N LYS A 563 19.57 37.78 -1.23
CA LYS A 563 19.19 38.11 0.15
C LYS A 563 18.21 39.29 0.15
N LEU A 564 17.07 39.10 0.80
CA LEU A 564 15.96 40.05 0.86
C LEU A 564 15.62 40.40 2.31
N ALA A 565 15.19 41.63 2.55
CA ALA A 565 14.52 42.03 3.78
C ALA A 565 13.08 42.42 3.50
N SER A 566 12.11 41.88 4.24
CA SER A 566 10.70 42.24 4.10
C SER A 566 9.90 42.00 5.38
N LYS A 567 9.00 42.92 5.70
CA LYS A 567 7.98 42.74 6.76
C LYS A 567 7.00 41.61 6.44
N HIS A 568 6.90 41.21 5.17
CA HIS A 568 6.01 40.14 4.70
C HIS A 568 6.75 38.82 4.44
N ARG A 569 7.99 38.65 4.94
CA ARG A 569 8.81 37.43 4.77
C ARG A 569 8.00 36.16 5.04
N ASP A 570 7.33 36.09 6.19
CA ASP A 570 6.67 34.87 6.64
C ASP A 570 5.43 34.55 5.79
N ILE A 571 4.66 35.58 5.39
CA ILE A 571 3.52 35.44 4.46
C ILE A 571 3.99 34.93 3.10
N MET A 572 5.08 35.51 2.58
CA MET A 572 5.65 35.12 1.30
C MET A 572 6.12 33.66 1.32
N ALA A 573 6.90 33.28 2.34
CA ALA A 573 7.40 31.93 2.50
C ALA A 573 6.27 30.90 2.73
N ALA A 574 5.25 31.25 3.52
CA ALA A 574 4.09 30.39 3.71
C ALA A 574 3.25 30.22 2.44
N THR A 575 3.04 31.30 1.68
CA THR A 575 2.35 31.25 0.38
C THR A 575 3.10 30.36 -0.61
N PHE A 576 4.42 30.53 -0.70
CA PHE A 576 5.29 29.68 -1.51
C PHE A 576 5.17 28.21 -1.09
N THR A 577 5.29 27.93 0.21
CA THR A 577 5.22 26.57 0.77
C THR A 577 3.88 25.92 0.48
N LYS A 578 2.75 26.61 0.66
CA LYS A 578 1.42 26.07 0.36
C LYS A 578 1.25 25.77 -1.13
N PHE A 579 1.69 26.65 -2.03
CA PHE A 579 1.67 26.36 -3.46
C PHE A 579 2.57 25.18 -3.84
N LEU A 580 3.77 25.09 -3.24
CA LEU A 580 4.67 23.95 -3.42
C LEU A 580 3.98 22.65 -3.04
N LEU A 581 3.43 22.56 -1.83
CA LEU A 581 2.76 21.36 -1.32
C LEU A 581 1.54 21.00 -2.20
N MET A 582 0.74 21.97 -2.63
CA MET A 582 -0.37 21.73 -3.55
C MET A 582 0.08 21.13 -4.89
N ASN A 583 1.22 21.56 -5.42
CA ASN A 583 1.75 21.04 -6.69
C ASN A 583 2.32 19.62 -6.60
N ILE A 584 2.63 19.14 -5.39
CA ILE A 584 3.35 17.87 -5.17
C ILE A 584 2.55 16.85 -4.33
N GLY A 585 1.28 17.12 -4.06
CA GLY A 585 0.40 16.19 -3.33
C GLY A 585 0.48 16.26 -1.82
N GLY A 586 0.89 17.39 -1.27
CA GLY A 586 0.89 17.67 0.18
C GLY A 586 2.16 17.28 0.92
N SER A 587 3.12 16.64 0.26
CA SER A 587 4.32 16.08 0.90
C SER A 587 5.54 16.15 -0.01
N GLU A 588 6.71 16.40 0.55
CA GLU A 588 7.99 16.43 -0.17
C GLU A 588 8.63 15.04 -0.35
N THR A 589 8.08 13.99 0.28
CA THR A 589 8.62 12.62 0.17
C THR A 589 8.48 12.09 -1.26
N PHE A 590 9.42 11.24 -1.70
CA PHE A 590 9.35 10.69 -3.06
C PHE A 590 8.08 9.85 -3.28
N GLN A 591 7.71 9.01 -2.30
CA GLN A 591 6.57 8.11 -2.43
C GLN A 591 5.25 8.88 -2.53
N ASP A 592 5.05 9.92 -1.74
CA ASP A 592 3.81 10.72 -1.80
C ASP A 592 3.73 11.51 -3.11
N LYS A 593 4.85 12.09 -3.55
CA LYS A 593 4.94 12.73 -4.87
C LYS A 593 4.64 11.77 -6.01
N GLN A 594 5.14 10.54 -5.93
CA GLN A 594 4.88 9.49 -6.91
C GLN A 594 3.40 9.11 -6.94
N LYS A 595 2.78 8.87 -5.78
CA LYS A 595 1.34 8.58 -5.66
C LYS A 595 0.48 9.71 -6.23
N CYS A 596 0.79 10.96 -5.87
CA CYS A 596 0.11 12.13 -6.40
C CYS A 596 0.27 12.23 -7.92
N PHE A 597 1.51 12.12 -8.42
CA PHE A 597 1.78 12.12 -9.87
C PHE A 597 0.97 11.05 -10.59
N TYR A 598 0.93 9.81 -10.09
CA TYR A 598 0.17 8.73 -10.70
C TYR A 598 -1.34 9.02 -10.70
N SER A 599 -1.88 9.51 -9.59
CA SER A 599 -3.28 9.92 -9.51
C SER A 599 -3.63 11.01 -10.54
N GLU A 600 -2.79 12.04 -10.64
CA GLU A 600 -3.02 13.15 -11.58
C GLU A 600 -2.89 12.72 -13.05
N VAL A 601 -1.93 11.84 -13.38
CA VAL A 601 -1.80 11.27 -14.73
C VAL A 601 -3.05 10.49 -15.13
N ILE A 602 -3.60 9.67 -14.21
CA ILE A 602 -4.83 8.91 -14.48
C ILE A 602 -6.00 9.85 -14.69
N LYS A 603 -6.22 10.80 -13.77
CA LYS A 603 -7.31 11.77 -13.84
C LYS A 603 -7.25 12.58 -15.15
N HIS A 604 -6.06 12.96 -15.59
CA HIS A 604 -5.90 13.75 -16.80
C HIS A 604 -6.22 12.97 -18.07
N HIS A 605 -5.89 11.67 -18.12
CA HIS A 605 -5.97 10.88 -19.34
C HIS A 605 -7.21 9.97 -19.45
N ASN A 606 -7.98 9.76 -18.36
CA ASN A 606 -9.22 8.96 -18.33
C ASN A 606 -9.14 7.72 -19.25
N ARG A 607 -8.41 6.69 -18.80
CA ARG A 607 -8.09 5.53 -19.64
C ARG A 607 -9.35 4.84 -20.14
N LYS A 608 -9.51 4.78 -21.46
CA LYS A 608 -10.47 3.87 -22.10
C LYS A 608 -9.91 2.44 -22.07
N LEU A 609 -10.73 1.45 -21.75
CA LEU A 609 -10.35 0.02 -21.67
C LEU A 609 -9.90 -0.61 -23.01
N SER A 610 -9.87 0.16 -24.10
CA SER A 610 -9.46 -0.33 -25.42
C SER A 610 -7.97 -0.68 -25.50
N VAL A 611 -7.67 -1.75 -26.22
CA VAL A 611 -6.32 -2.25 -26.51
C VAL A 611 -5.91 -1.91 -27.94
N ILE A 612 -4.63 -1.62 -28.18
CA ILE A 612 -4.02 -1.48 -29.51
C ILE A 612 -3.03 -2.62 -29.70
N SER A 613 -3.24 -3.44 -30.73
CA SER A 613 -2.30 -4.46 -31.15
C SER A 613 -1.22 -3.87 -32.06
N LEU A 614 0.04 -4.15 -31.75
CA LEU A 614 1.23 -3.72 -32.49
C LEU A 614 2.03 -4.94 -32.93
N VAL A 615 2.23 -5.08 -34.24
CA VAL A 615 3.05 -6.15 -34.83
C VAL A 615 4.46 -5.62 -35.07
N ILE A 616 5.45 -6.22 -34.43
CA ILE A 616 6.83 -5.76 -34.35
C ILE A 616 7.78 -6.81 -34.92
N ASP A 617 8.70 -6.39 -35.78
CA ASP A 617 9.78 -7.26 -36.25
C ASP A 617 10.97 -7.12 -35.29
N ARG A 618 11.33 -8.21 -34.60
CA ARG A 618 12.43 -8.24 -33.63
C ARG A 618 13.77 -7.88 -34.27
N HIS A 619 14.01 -8.31 -35.51
CA HIS A 619 15.26 -8.04 -36.23
C HIS A 619 15.37 -6.59 -36.71
N ASN A 620 14.23 -5.93 -36.90
CA ASN A 620 14.15 -4.51 -37.22
C ASN A 620 13.35 -3.73 -36.17
N LEU A 621 13.71 -3.92 -34.90
CA LEU A 621 12.91 -3.49 -33.74
C LEU A 621 12.55 -2.00 -33.77
N LEU A 622 13.55 -1.13 -33.89
CA LEU A 622 13.35 0.32 -33.80
C LEU A 622 12.50 0.83 -34.97
N GLU A 623 12.81 0.44 -36.20
CA GLU A 623 12.10 0.94 -37.37
C GLU A 623 10.67 0.40 -37.44
N SER A 624 10.46 -0.90 -37.16
CA SER A 624 9.13 -1.51 -37.14
C SER A 624 8.25 -0.91 -36.04
N SER A 625 8.81 -0.66 -34.85
CA SER A 625 8.10 0.03 -33.74
C SER A 625 7.74 1.47 -34.07
N MET A 626 8.67 2.23 -34.64
CA MET A 626 8.40 3.60 -35.09
C MET A 626 7.34 3.62 -36.20
N LYS A 627 7.35 2.66 -37.12
CA LYS A 627 6.35 2.52 -38.18
C LYS A 627 4.97 2.19 -37.62
N ALA A 628 4.88 1.22 -36.71
CA ALA A 628 3.63 0.77 -36.09
C ALA A 628 2.97 1.88 -35.27
N THR A 629 3.77 2.73 -34.63
CA THR A 629 3.28 3.82 -33.77
C THR A 629 3.16 5.18 -34.47
N LYS A 630 3.59 5.29 -35.73
CA LYS A 630 3.75 6.58 -36.44
C LYS A 630 2.47 7.40 -36.52
N SER A 631 1.33 6.74 -36.76
CA SER A 631 0.02 7.37 -36.93
C SER A 631 -0.77 7.51 -35.64
N LEU A 632 -0.24 7.02 -34.50
CA LEU A 632 -0.97 7.03 -33.24
C LEU A 632 -1.00 8.44 -32.64
N SER A 633 -2.20 8.88 -32.29
CA SER A 633 -2.47 10.10 -31.54
C SER A 633 -2.07 9.95 -30.05
N THR A 634 -1.95 11.07 -29.32
CA THR A 634 -1.61 11.06 -27.90
C THR A 634 -2.59 10.22 -27.05
N SER A 635 -3.88 10.25 -27.38
CA SER A 635 -4.90 9.45 -26.70
C SER A 635 -4.74 7.95 -26.98
N GLU A 636 -4.26 7.58 -28.17
CA GLU A 636 -3.95 6.19 -28.52
C GLU A 636 -2.70 5.68 -27.80
N TRP A 637 -1.68 6.51 -27.63
CA TRP A 637 -0.53 6.19 -26.78
C TRP A 637 -0.92 5.90 -25.31
N CYS A 638 -2.05 6.44 -24.84
CA CYS A 638 -2.61 6.18 -23.52
C CYS A 638 -3.48 4.90 -23.45
N LYS A 639 -3.66 4.15 -24.54
CA LYS A 639 -4.35 2.85 -24.54
C LYS A 639 -3.39 1.71 -24.22
N LYS A 640 -3.90 0.56 -23.77
CA LYS A 640 -3.05 -0.63 -23.55
C LYS A 640 -2.40 -1.04 -24.87
N PHE A 641 -1.08 -1.24 -24.87
CA PHE A 641 -0.40 -1.83 -26.03
C PHE A 641 -0.32 -3.34 -25.85
N ASP A 642 -0.66 -4.05 -26.92
CA ASP A 642 -0.56 -5.49 -27.04
C ASP A 642 0.47 -5.80 -28.13
N ILE A 643 1.61 -6.37 -27.73
CA ILE A 643 2.78 -6.52 -28.59
C ILE A 643 2.84 -7.94 -29.16
N HIS A 644 2.96 -8.04 -30.49
CA HIS A 644 3.13 -9.29 -31.22
C HIS A 644 4.45 -9.25 -31.99
N PHE A 645 5.38 -10.14 -31.67
CA PHE A 645 6.58 -10.30 -32.49
C PHE A 645 6.28 -11.18 -33.71
N VAL A 646 6.72 -10.75 -34.89
CA VAL A 646 6.46 -11.47 -36.14
C VAL A 646 7.05 -12.89 -36.07
N ASN A 647 6.24 -13.90 -36.39
CA ASN A 647 6.59 -15.33 -36.37
C ASN A 647 6.96 -15.90 -34.98
N GLU A 648 6.54 -15.27 -33.89
CA GLU A 648 6.74 -15.76 -32.52
C GLU A 648 5.39 -16.01 -31.83
N GLU A 649 5.21 -17.16 -31.18
CA GLU A 649 4.03 -17.42 -30.35
C GLU A 649 4.18 -16.73 -28.98
N GLY A 650 3.35 -15.72 -28.74
CA GLY A 650 3.32 -15.00 -27.47
C GLY A 650 2.59 -15.78 -26.38
N GLN A 651 3.29 -16.26 -25.36
CA GLN A 651 2.68 -17.03 -24.26
C GLN A 651 2.12 -16.14 -23.13
N ASP A 652 2.64 -14.90 -22.97
CA ASP A 652 2.23 -13.97 -21.90
C ASP A 652 2.09 -12.51 -22.37
N TRP A 653 0.85 -12.01 -22.35
CA TRP A 653 0.46 -10.65 -22.75
C TRP A 653 1.15 -9.53 -21.96
N GLY A 654 1.54 -9.79 -20.71
CA GLY A 654 2.23 -8.81 -19.85
C GLY A 654 3.76 -8.83 -19.97
N GLY A 655 4.33 -9.96 -20.39
CA GLY A 655 5.78 -10.13 -20.55
C GLY A 655 6.30 -9.42 -21.79
N LEU A 656 5.59 -9.55 -22.92
CA LEU A 656 6.02 -9.04 -24.22
C LEU A 656 6.11 -7.50 -24.26
N MET A 657 5.20 -6.78 -23.60
CA MET A 657 5.29 -5.32 -23.51
C MET A 657 6.55 -4.87 -22.76
N ARG A 658 6.90 -5.55 -21.66
CA ARG A 658 8.11 -5.24 -20.88
C ARG A 658 9.36 -5.59 -21.68
N GLU A 659 9.35 -6.71 -22.38
CA GLU A 659 10.43 -7.11 -23.28
C GLU A 659 10.64 -6.08 -24.39
N TRP A 660 9.56 -5.66 -25.07
CA TRP A 660 9.58 -4.64 -26.10
C TRP A 660 10.17 -3.31 -25.60
N VAL A 661 9.74 -2.84 -24.43
CA VAL A 661 10.30 -1.64 -23.78
C VAL A 661 11.79 -1.83 -23.47
N ASN A 662 12.19 -2.98 -22.93
CA ASN A 662 13.58 -3.26 -22.58
C ASN A 662 14.49 -3.25 -23.81
N LEU A 663 14.07 -3.90 -24.89
CA LEU A 663 14.84 -3.94 -26.13
C LEU A 663 14.93 -2.54 -26.77
N LEU A 664 13.84 -1.78 -26.77
CA LEU A 664 13.86 -0.41 -27.26
C LEU A 664 14.74 0.52 -26.41
N CYS A 665 14.80 0.32 -25.09
CA CYS A 665 15.71 1.08 -24.24
C CYS A 665 17.16 0.86 -24.67
N VAL A 666 17.55 -0.39 -24.98
CA VAL A 666 18.88 -0.68 -25.53
C VAL A 666 19.06 -0.01 -26.89
N SER A 667 18.13 -0.20 -27.83
CA SER A 667 18.24 0.40 -29.17
C SER A 667 18.31 1.93 -29.20
N LEU A 668 17.69 2.60 -28.21
CA LEU A 668 17.63 4.06 -28.16
C LEU A 668 18.69 4.70 -27.26
N PHE A 669 18.97 4.13 -26.10
CA PHE A 669 19.74 4.79 -25.05
C PHE A 669 21.15 4.22 -24.86
N ASP A 670 21.44 3.05 -25.43
CA ASP A 670 22.80 2.51 -25.44
C ASP A 670 23.71 3.42 -26.30
N PRO A 671 24.84 3.91 -25.75
CA PRO A 671 25.80 4.73 -26.48
C PRO A 671 26.32 4.11 -27.77
N GLU A 672 26.39 2.77 -27.84
CA GLU A 672 26.81 2.04 -29.04
C GLU A 672 25.89 2.32 -30.25
N ASN A 673 24.62 2.64 -29.97
CA ASN A 673 23.63 3.01 -30.99
C ASN A 673 23.70 4.49 -31.40
N LYS A 674 24.59 5.28 -30.79
CA LYS A 674 24.99 6.66 -31.15
C LYS A 674 23.88 7.72 -31.11
N LEU A 675 22.64 7.37 -30.75
CA LEU A 675 21.58 8.34 -30.50
C LEU A 675 21.84 9.09 -29.18
N PHE A 676 22.32 8.37 -28.17
CA PHE A 676 22.89 8.93 -26.95
C PHE A 676 24.40 8.64 -26.92
N LYS A 677 25.16 9.36 -26.10
CA LYS A 677 26.59 9.18 -25.87
C LYS A 677 26.91 9.19 -24.38
N ARG A 678 28.09 8.71 -24.01
CA ARG A 678 28.71 9.01 -22.70
C ARG A 678 29.63 10.22 -22.85
N PHE A 679 29.92 10.90 -21.76
CA PHE A 679 31.02 11.88 -21.74
C PHE A 679 32.37 11.17 -21.53
N GLU A 680 32.39 10.13 -20.69
CA GLU A 680 33.52 9.24 -20.47
C GLU A 680 33.29 7.90 -21.20
N ASP A 681 33.86 7.73 -22.40
CA ASP A 681 33.59 6.56 -23.25
C ASP A 681 34.12 5.24 -22.65
N ASP A 682 35.27 5.28 -21.98
CA ASP A 682 35.90 4.10 -21.34
C ASP A 682 35.17 3.62 -20.08
N ASN A 683 34.23 4.42 -19.56
CA ASN A 683 33.50 4.11 -18.34
C ASN A 683 32.11 3.54 -18.65
N ASN A 684 31.98 2.21 -18.60
CA ASN A 684 30.70 1.52 -18.80
C ASN A 684 29.61 1.87 -17.76
N GLN A 685 29.96 2.54 -16.66
CA GLN A 685 29.01 3.04 -15.66
C GLN A 685 28.63 4.50 -15.87
N ALA A 686 29.22 5.19 -16.85
CA ALA A 686 28.94 6.60 -17.14
C ALA A 686 27.49 6.81 -17.60
N LEU A 687 26.98 7.98 -17.26
CA LEU A 687 25.62 8.40 -17.59
C LEU A 687 25.51 8.73 -19.09
N VAL A 688 24.31 8.55 -19.65
CA VAL A 688 24.05 8.81 -21.07
C VAL A 688 23.44 10.20 -21.29
N HIS A 689 23.86 10.87 -22.36
CA HIS A 689 23.43 12.21 -22.77
C HIS A 689 23.02 12.20 -24.25
N PRO A 690 22.03 13.02 -24.68
CA PRO A 690 21.71 13.15 -26.11
C PRO A 690 22.96 13.46 -26.94
N ASN A 691 23.18 12.74 -28.04
CA ASN A 691 24.36 12.94 -28.87
C ASN A 691 24.13 14.08 -29.88
N PRO A 692 24.84 15.22 -29.77
CA PRO A 692 24.77 16.28 -30.77
C PRO A 692 25.40 15.82 -32.10
N ASN A 693 26.44 14.99 -32.04
CA ASN A 693 27.26 14.54 -33.17
C ASN A 693 26.83 13.16 -33.68
N ARG A 694 25.52 12.87 -33.66
CA ARG A 694 24.98 11.59 -34.11
C ARG A 694 25.15 11.39 -35.62
N PRO A 695 25.33 10.15 -36.11
CA PRO A 695 25.49 9.87 -37.54
C PRO A 695 24.32 10.37 -38.41
N SER A 696 24.60 10.61 -39.69
CA SER A 696 23.64 11.16 -40.66
C SER A 696 22.34 10.35 -40.79
N TYR A 697 22.39 9.01 -40.65
CA TYR A 697 21.20 8.16 -40.68
C TYR A 697 20.27 8.35 -39.46
N LEU A 698 20.79 8.86 -38.33
CA LEU A 698 20.03 9.24 -37.12
C LEU A 698 19.80 10.75 -36.99
N SER A 699 20.16 11.54 -38.01
CA SER A 699 20.07 13.01 -37.97
C SER A 699 18.65 13.53 -37.68
N LYS A 700 17.61 12.77 -38.06
CA LYS A 700 16.21 13.20 -37.94
C LYS A 700 15.74 13.21 -36.47
N LEU A 701 15.12 14.32 -36.04
CA LEU A 701 14.62 14.50 -34.66
C LEU A 701 13.52 13.49 -34.25
N LYS A 702 12.86 12.82 -35.21
CA LYS A 702 11.83 11.79 -34.96
C LYS A 702 12.29 10.68 -34.00
N TYR A 703 13.59 10.37 -33.94
CA TYR A 703 14.13 9.36 -33.04
C TYR A 703 14.05 9.82 -31.57
N TYR A 704 14.41 11.07 -31.29
CA TYR A 704 14.24 11.66 -29.97
C TYR A 704 12.77 11.84 -29.60
N GLU A 705 11.91 12.21 -30.56
CA GLU A 705 10.46 12.29 -30.33
C GLU A 705 9.89 10.92 -29.92
N PHE A 706 10.26 9.86 -30.64
CA PHE A 706 9.84 8.49 -30.31
C PHE A 706 10.39 8.03 -28.95
N ALA A 707 11.66 8.32 -28.64
CA ALA A 707 12.23 8.03 -27.33
C ALA A 707 11.47 8.74 -26.19
N GLY A 708 11.10 10.02 -26.39
CA GLY A 708 10.26 10.76 -25.45
C GLY A 708 8.87 10.15 -25.27
N LYS A 709 8.21 9.73 -26.36
CA LYS A 709 6.92 9.02 -26.31
C LYS A 709 7.03 7.69 -25.57
N LEU A 710 8.10 6.93 -25.79
CA LEU A 710 8.36 5.67 -25.09
C LEU A 710 8.52 5.89 -23.57
N ILE A 711 9.30 6.90 -23.16
CA ILE A 711 9.44 7.25 -21.73
C ILE A 711 8.08 7.67 -21.15
N GLY A 712 7.33 8.52 -21.86
CA GLY A 712 5.99 8.92 -21.45
C GLY A 712 5.04 7.73 -21.31
N LYS A 713 5.12 6.76 -22.23
CA LYS A 713 4.37 5.50 -22.17
C LYS A 713 4.73 4.68 -20.93
N CYS A 714 6.01 4.58 -20.58
CA CYS A 714 6.44 3.85 -19.38
C CYS A 714 5.93 4.50 -18.10
N LEU A 715 5.98 5.84 -18.02
CA LEU A 715 5.43 6.60 -16.89
C LEU A 715 3.92 6.41 -16.76
N PHE A 716 3.19 6.46 -17.88
CA PHE A 716 1.75 6.25 -17.92
C PHE A 716 1.35 4.81 -17.53
N GLU A 717 1.99 3.78 -18.09
CA GLU A 717 1.65 2.39 -17.70
C GLU A 717 2.01 2.12 -16.23
N SER A 718 3.05 2.75 -15.69
CA SER A 718 3.40 2.65 -14.27
C SER A 718 2.42 3.33 -13.34
N SER A 719 1.63 4.31 -13.83
CA SER A 719 0.63 4.98 -12.99
C SER A 719 -0.64 4.16 -12.81
N VAL A 720 -0.93 3.21 -13.72
CA VAL A 720 -2.18 2.45 -13.73
C VAL A 720 -2.13 1.29 -12.73
N PRO A 721 -3.04 1.22 -11.74
CA PRO A 721 -3.15 0.09 -10.83
C PRO A 721 -3.66 -1.13 -11.62
N THR A 722 -2.85 -2.18 -11.75
CA THR A 722 -3.28 -3.47 -12.31
C THR A 722 -2.85 -4.59 -11.37
N ALA A 723 -3.63 -5.67 -11.31
CA ALA A 723 -3.36 -6.84 -10.46
C ALA A 723 -1.98 -7.50 -10.72
N THR A 724 -1.33 -7.18 -11.84
CA THR A 724 0.01 -7.65 -12.24
C THR A 724 1.03 -6.53 -12.38
N ALA A 725 0.79 -5.37 -11.75
CA ALA A 725 1.58 -4.14 -11.87
C ALA A 725 3.03 -4.31 -11.42
N SER A 726 3.89 -4.83 -12.29
CA SER A 726 5.30 -4.50 -12.24
C SER A 726 5.47 -3.18 -12.95
N GLN A 727 6.07 -2.22 -12.25
CA GLN A 727 6.43 -0.91 -12.77
C GLN A 727 7.17 -1.06 -14.10
N MET A 728 6.79 -0.27 -15.10
CA MET A 728 7.47 -0.24 -16.39
C MET A 728 8.72 0.64 -16.25
N VAL A 729 9.85 0.01 -15.94
CA VAL A 729 11.10 0.73 -15.70
C VAL A 729 11.84 0.98 -17.01
N VAL A 730 12.19 2.25 -17.27
CA VAL A 730 13.08 2.63 -18.38
C VAL A 730 14.51 2.24 -18.01
N LYS A 731 15.13 1.37 -18.80
CA LYS A 731 16.53 0.94 -18.60
C LYS A 731 17.50 1.93 -19.22
N ALA A 732 17.62 3.11 -18.61
CA ALA A 732 18.62 4.12 -18.99
C ALA A 732 19.07 4.93 -17.78
N ARG A 733 20.36 5.24 -17.71
CA ARG A 733 20.97 6.08 -16.66
C ARG A 733 21.31 7.43 -17.27
N PHE A 734 20.33 8.31 -17.34
CA PHE A 734 20.51 9.64 -17.92
C PHE A 734 21.39 10.54 -17.05
N THR A 735 22.14 11.40 -17.72
CA THR A 735 22.86 12.53 -17.12
C THR A 735 21.92 13.45 -16.35
N ARG A 736 22.41 14.00 -15.23
CA ARG A 736 21.63 14.86 -14.33
C ARG A 736 21.28 16.18 -15.01
N SER A 737 22.18 16.73 -15.81
CA SER A 737 21.91 17.92 -16.64
C SER A 737 20.77 17.68 -17.64
N PHE A 738 20.72 16.52 -18.30
CA PHE A 738 19.64 16.20 -19.23
C PHE A 738 18.30 16.06 -18.50
N LEU A 739 18.27 15.37 -17.36
CA LEU A 739 17.08 15.27 -16.53
C LEU A 739 16.60 16.66 -16.06
N ALA A 740 17.52 17.53 -15.65
CA ALA A 740 17.22 18.91 -15.26
C ALA A 740 16.58 19.70 -16.40
N GLN A 741 17.10 19.57 -17.63
CA GLN A 741 16.52 20.19 -18.83
C GLN A 741 15.10 19.68 -19.12
N LEU A 742 14.85 18.37 -18.99
CA LEU A 742 13.52 17.78 -19.22
C LEU A 742 12.46 18.37 -18.28
N ILE A 743 12.82 18.63 -17.03
CA ILE A 743 11.93 19.29 -16.06
C ILE A 743 12.02 20.82 -16.12
N GLY A 744 12.79 21.40 -17.06
CA GLY A 744 12.92 22.85 -17.26
C GLY A 744 13.64 23.60 -16.14
N LEU A 745 14.51 22.90 -15.39
CA LEU A 745 15.47 23.53 -14.50
C LEU A 745 16.65 24.08 -15.31
N ARG A 746 17.33 25.10 -14.76
CA ARG A 746 18.57 25.61 -15.34
C ARG A 746 19.71 24.63 -15.08
N VAL A 747 20.53 24.40 -16.10
CA VAL A 747 21.77 23.61 -15.99
C VAL A 747 22.85 24.49 -15.38
N THR A 748 23.66 23.95 -14.48
CA THR A 748 24.82 24.62 -13.89
C THR A 748 26.08 23.76 -14.01
N HIS A 749 27.24 24.39 -13.81
CA HIS A 749 28.55 23.72 -13.86
C HIS A 749 28.69 22.57 -12.85
N LYS A 750 27.86 22.52 -11.80
CA LYS A 750 27.85 21.46 -10.80
C LYS A 750 27.44 20.11 -11.38
N TYR A 751 26.65 20.08 -12.45
CA TYR A 751 26.26 18.81 -13.07
C TYR A 751 27.43 18.08 -13.71
N PHE A 752 28.50 18.78 -14.12
CA PHE A 752 29.70 18.13 -14.63
C PHE A 752 30.31 17.17 -13.60
N GLU A 753 30.23 17.47 -12.29
CA GLU A 753 30.74 16.57 -11.25
C GLU A 753 30.17 15.15 -11.35
N THR A 754 28.92 15.00 -11.82
CA THR A 754 28.29 13.69 -12.03
C THR A 754 28.24 13.25 -13.49
N ASP A 755 28.16 14.18 -14.43
CA ASP A 755 27.92 13.89 -15.84
C ASP A 755 29.23 13.68 -16.62
N ASP A 756 30.30 14.40 -16.24
CA ASP A 756 31.63 14.40 -16.84
C ASP A 756 32.68 14.78 -15.77
N SER A 757 33.06 13.79 -14.96
CA SER A 757 33.82 14.02 -13.73
C SER A 757 35.26 14.46 -14.01
N GLU A 758 35.81 14.01 -15.14
CA GLU A 758 37.11 14.41 -15.63
C GLU A 758 37.11 15.89 -16.03
N PHE A 759 36.18 16.33 -16.88
CA PHE A 759 36.06 17.73 -17.29
C PHE A 759 35.79 18.65 -16.09
N PHE A 760 34.96 18.19 -15.14
CA PHE A 760 34.73 18.93 -13.90
C PHE A 760 36.03 19.15 -13.11
N THR A 761 36.81 18.09 -12.94
CA THR A 761 38.03 18.13 -12.12
C THR A 761 39.13 18.95 -12.79
N THR A 762 39.35 18.75 -14.10
CA THR A 762 40.49 19.31 -14.83
C THR A 762 40.27 20.76 -15.26
N LYS A 763 39.06 21.13 -15.70
CA LYS A 763 38.77 22.47 -16.20
C LYS A 763 37.91 23.27 -15.23
N VAL A 764 36.70 22.78 -14.90
CA VAL A 764 35.70 23.58 -14.15
C VAL A 764 36.16 23.92 -12.74
N ARG A 765 36.58 22.91 -11.97
CA ARG A 765 37.04 23.07 -10.59
C ARG A 765 38.35 23.85 -10.53
N TYR A 766 39.25 23.61 -11.48
CA TYR A 766 40.51 24.32 -11.57
C TYR A 766 40.31 25.83 -11.79
N ILE A 767 39.47 26.22 -12.75
CA ILE A 767 39.13 27.63 -13.00
C ILE A 767 38.45 28.26 -11.77
N ARG A 768 37.56 27.51 -11.10
CA ARG A 768 36.83 28.01 -9.92
C ARG A 768 37.73 28.27 -8.72
N ASP A 769 38.72 27.42 -8.49
CA ASP A 769 39.50 27.38 -7.25
C ASP A 769 40.87 28.11 -7.37
N ASN A 770 41.21 28.66 -8.54
CA ASN A 770 42.48 29.34 -8.82
C ASN A 770 42.29 30.73 -9.45
N GLU A 771 43.33 31.57 -9.43
CA GLU A 771 43.35 32.88 -10.10
C GLU A 771 43.38 32.71 -11.63
N VAL A 772 42.48 33.42 -12.33
CA VAL A 772 42.25 33.23 -13.78
C VAL A 772 43.10 34.14 -14.68
N GLU A 773 43.75 35.17 -14.13
CA GLU A 773 44.40 36.22 -14.91
C GLU A 773 45.51 35.68 -15.83
N SER A 774 46.21 34.63 -15.40
CA SER A 774 47.27 33.97 -16.19
C SER A 774 46.77 32.82 -17.07
N MET A 775 45.46 32.54 -17.13
CA MET A 775 44.93 31.38 -17.85
C MET A 775 44.58 31.65 -19.33
N GLU A 776 44.61 32.92 -19.76
CA GLU A 776 44.33 33.35 -21.15
C GLU A 776 43.00 32.78 -21.72
N LEU A 777 42.00 32.59 -20.85
CA LEU A 777 40.70 32.07 -21.24
C LEU A 777 39.83 33.17 -21.84
N ASN A 778 39.13 32.82 -22.92
CA ASN A 778 38.10 33.65 -23.55
C ASN A 778 36.72 33.03 -23.31
N PHE A 779 35.65 33.78 -23.61
CA PHE A 779 34.29 33.25 -23.63
C PHE A 779 33.99 32.61 -24.99
N SER A 780 34.87 31.70 -25.41
CA SER A 780 34.75 30.88 -26.61
C SER A 780 35.35 29.49 -26.35
N GLU A 781 34.89 28.49 -27.10
CA GLU A 781 35.44 27.14 -27.09
C GLU A 781 35.94 26.77 -28.49
N GLU A 782 37.13 26.19 -28.55
CA GLU A 782 37.74 25.72 -29.79
C GLU A 782 37.33 24.27 -30.05
N VAL A 783 36.88 24.00 -31.26
CA VAL A 783 36.53 22.66 -31.75
C VAL A 783 37.62 22.24 -32.73
N TYR A 784 38.25 21.11 -32.44
CA TYR A 784 39.31 20.52 -33.24
C TYR A 784 38.81 19.26 -33.96
N ASP A 785 39.28 19.03 -35.18
CA ASP A 785 39.00 17.80 -35.92
C ASP A 785 39.83 16.60 -35.39
N SER A 786 39.62 15.41 -35.97
CA SER A 786 40.35 14.20 -35.57
C SER A 786 41.86 14.24 -35.90
N GLU A 787 42.30 15.17 -36.75
CA GLU A 787 43.70 15.38 -37.12
C GLU A 787 44.37 16.46 -36.24
N GLY A 788 43.61 17.11 -35.36
CA GLY A 788 44.09 18.17 -34.47
C GLY A 788 44.11 19.55 -35.10
N HIS A 789 43.45 19.76 -36.25
CA HIS A 789 43.30 21.08 -36.83
C HIS A 789 42.11 21.81 -36.20
N LEU A 790 42.25 23.12 -36.01
CA LEU A 790 41.15 23.98 -35.53
C LEU A 790 40.05 24.03 -36.61
N GLU A 791 38.91 23.42 -36.31
CA GLU A 791 37.74 23.37 -37.20
C GLU A 791 36.86 24.61 -37.00
N GLN A 792 36.60 24.98 -35.75
CA GLN A 792 35.69 26.06 -35.41
C GLN A 792 36.03 26.69 -34.05
N VAL A 793 35.79 27.99 -33.91
CA VAL A 793 35.69 28.67 -32.61
C VAL A 793 34.23 29.01 -32.36
N VAL A 794 33.69 28.53 -31.24
CA VAL A 794 32.29 28.75 -30.85
C VAL A 794 32.24 29.76 -29.72
N GLU A 795 31.73 30.96 -30.01
CA GLU A 795 31.49 31.98 -28.98
C GLU A 795 30.43 31.51 -27.97
N LEU A 796 30.75 31.61 -26.67
CA LEU A 796 29.83 31.29 -25.57
C LEU A 796 28.89 32.47 -25.26
N LEU A 797 29.32 33.69 -25.58
CA LEU A 797 28.51 34.91 -25.53
C LEU A 797 28.91 35.86 -26.67
N PRO A 798 28.02 36.78 -27.09
CA PRO A 798 28.30 37.65 -28.24
C PRO A 798 29.59 38.48 -28.05
N GLY A 799 30.57 38.28 -28.94
CA GLY A 799 31.88 38.95 -28.88
C GLY A 799 32.80 38.43 -27.77
N GLY A 800 32.64 37.16 -27.40
CA GLY A 800 33.34 36.49 -26.30
C GLY A 800 34.72 35.93 -26.63
#